data_AF-A0AA38SQY6-F1
#
_entry.id   AF-A0AA38SQY6-F1
#
_cell.length_a   1.000
_cell.length_b   1.000
_cell.length_c   1.000
_cell.angle_alpha   90.00
_cell.angle_beta   90.00
_cell.angle_gamma   90.00
#
_symmetry.space_group_name_H-M   'P 1'
#
loop_
_entity.id
_entity.type
_entity.pdbx_description
1 polymer ?
#
loop_
_entity_poly.entity_id
_entity_poly.type
_entity_poly.pdbx_seq_one_letter_code
_entity_poly.pdbx_strand_id
1 'polypeptide(L)'
;MAVTVPVSSDLWEGVTEMMKSAQNRGVDPLMFAVELSSTLLSENVSMPSIEVAELIVDHICWSNNVPIAWKFLEKALSIRIVPPMLVLAILSNRVIPSRRSYPAAYRLYLELLKRHIFPLASEVKGPNYHKIMESIDEALHLNQIFGLQSSEPGILLVEFIFSVVWELVDASLDDENLLELVPEKKSIWPIKPQDMEIDDHNNFGEQKIDFHQGLYKSNTTMAIEIIGELFRNKVTSRILNLARRNMPVHWGSFIQHLRLLVANSMALRNSKDITPEALLQLTSDSRLPLSRECQTISLQQFHAVMACGSLISSSGQSHGASRSAIWLPIDLFLEDTMDGYVVATTSAAETLTGLLKAHQAITQASWQDALLGLWIAALRLVQRSYGKRGVSVLNISVVKEEDEAVEGPVPRLDTCLCLLLCTTTLAVANIIEEEENALLEEDDHKRVHQGGEPQVLGNCRKSLVSSLQQLGDYEGLLTPPLSVTSIANQAAAKAIMFFSGISVGSGYLDGVSLNDMPVNCAGNLRHLIVEACIARNLLDTSAYLWPGYVKGHSNQIPRSISGQMPGWSSLMKGSSLTPAMMHALVSTPASSLAEIEKIYGIATTGSEEEKISAATVLCGASLTRGWNIQEHTGYFIIKLLAPPVPVDYSGNESHLIVYAPLLDVLLAGISSIDCVQIFSLHGLAPHLAGVLMPICEVFGSCSPTVSWTLSTGERLCPLAVFSNAFTLLLKLWRFHQPALEHVMGDVTPVGSQLTPNSSCWPATHS
;
A
#
# COMPACT_ATOMS: atom_id res chain seq x y z
N MET A 1 10.81 47.87 -33.28
CA MET A 1 9.35 48.03 -33.36
C MET A 1 8.83 47.06 -34.41
N ALA A 2 8.41 45.87 -33.99
CA ALA A 2 7.63 44.97 -34.84
C ALA A 2 6.20 45.08 -34.33
N VAL A 3 5.33 45.60 -35.18
CA VAL A 3 3.90 45.79 -34.90
C VAL A 3 3.26 44.40 -34.92
N THR A 4 2.80 43.94 -33.76
CA THR A 4 1.86 42.82 -33.65
C THR A 4 0.54 43.26 -34.28
N VAL A 5 0.26 42.78 -35.49
CA VAL A 5 -1.06 42.89 -36.12
C VAL A 5 -2.01 41.99 -35.32
N PRO A 6 -3.20 42.45 -34.92
CA PRO A 6 -4.15 41.62 -34.21
C PRO A 6 -4.76 40.61 -35.20
N VAL A 7 -4.53 39.32 -34.96
CA VAL A 7 -5.32 38.23 -35.57
C VAL A 7 -6.63 38.20 -34.78
N SER A 8 -7.70 38.89 -35.19
CA SER A 8 -8.82 39.08 -34.25
C SER A 8 -10.26 39.23 -34.77
N SER A 9 -10.62 38.84 -35.99
CA SER A 9 -12.06 38.64 -36.33
C SER A 9 -12.28 37.66 -37.47
N ASP A 10 -11.53 37.81 -38.56
CA ASP A 10 -11.81 37.12 -39.83
C ASP A 10 -11.62 35.60 -39.74
N LEU A 11 -10.71 35.12 -38.88
CA LEU A 11 -10.47 33.69 -38.67
C LEU A 11 -11.67 32.99 -38.01
N TRP A 12 -12.20 33.57 -36.94
CA TRP A 12 -13.29 32.98 -36.15
C TRP A 12 -14.64 33.08 -36.87
N GLU A 13 -14.86 34.15 -37.64
CA GLU A 13 -15.96 34.23 -38.58
C GLU A 13 -15.84 33.15 -39.67
N GLY A 14 -14.64 32.94 -40.24
CA GLY A 14 -14.37 31.88 -41.19
C GLY A 14 -14.64 30.46 -40.65
N VAL A 15 -14.26 30.18 -39.41
CA VAL A 15 -14.56 28.89 -38.73
C VAL A 15 -16.06 28.71 -38.55
N THR A 16 -16.77 29.77 -38.18
CA THR A 16 -18.23 29.74 -37.99
C THR A 16 -18.96 29.53 -39.32
N GLU A 17 -18.52 30.17 -40.41
CA GLU A 17 -19.04 29.94 -41.75
C GLU A 17 -18.74 28.54 -42.26
N MET A 18 -17.54 28.02 -41.99
CA MET A 18 -17.17 26.64 -42.31
C MET A 18 -18.09 25.63 -41.60
N MET A 19 -18.40 25.84 -40.32
CA MET A 19 -19.37 25.02 -39.58
C MET A 19 -20.77 25.07 -40.20
N LYS A 20 -21.28 26.27 -40.52
CA LYS A 20 -22.59 26.46 -41.17
C LYS A 20 -22.64 25.78 -42.55
N SER A 21 -21.58 25.93 -43.35
CA SER A 21 -21.44 25.32 -44.67
C SER A 21 -21.38 23.79 -44.58
N ALA A 22 -20.57 23.25 -43.68
CA ALA A 22 -20.42 21.81 -43.46
C ALA A 22 -21.74 21.18 -43.00
N GLN A 23 -22.48 21.87 -42.13
CA GLN A 23 -23.80 21.46 -41.69
C GLN A 23 -24.81 21.44 -42.84
N ASN A 24 -24.89 22.50 -43.65
CA ASN A 24 -25.82 22.59 -44.79
C ASN A 24 -25.53 21.54 -45.86
N ARG A 25 -24.27 21.19 -46.06
CA ARG A 25 -23.82 20.17 -47.02
C ARG A 25 -23.86 18.75 -46.49
N GLY A 26 -24.14 18.56 -45.19
CA GLY A 26 -24.12 17.24 -44.56
C GLY A 26 -22.75 16.56 -44.60
N VAL A 27 -21.67 17.34 -44.45
CA VAL A 27 -20.29 16.84 -44.51
C VAL A 27 -20.06 15.80 -43.41
N ASP A 28 -19.26 14.77 -43.72
CA ASP A 28 -18.87 13.77 -42.74
C ASP A 28 -18.18 14.44 -41.53
N PRO A 29 -18.60 14.16 -40.28
CA PRO A 29 -18.05 14.82 -39.10
C PRO A 29 -16.55 14.65 -38.89
N LEU A 30 -15.95 13.55 -39.35
CA LEU A 30 -14.51 13.33 -39.26
C LEU A 30 -13.78 14.18 -40.30
N MET A 31 -14.32 14.27 -41.52
CA MET A 31 -13.79 15.16 -42.55
C MET A 31 -13.84 16.64 -42.12
N PHE A 32 -14.95 17.08 -41.53
CA PHE A 32 -15.07 18.41 -40.94
C PHE A 32 -13.98 18.66 -39.87
N ALA A 33 -13.77 17.70 -38.96
CA ALA A 33 -12.80 17.86 -37.89
C ALA A 33 -11.36 17.93 -38.43
N VAL A 34 -11.02 17.15 -39.47
CA VAL A 34 -9.71 17.21 -40.14
C VAL A 34 -9.51 18.56 -40.86
N GLU A 35 -10.53 19.05 -41.56
CA GLU A 35 -10.50 20.35 -42.25
C GLU A 35 -10.33 21.51 -41.24
N LEU A 36 -11.09 21.48 -40.14
CA LEU A 36 -10.94 22.41 -39.03
C LEU A 36 -9.53 22.36 -38.43
N SER A 37 -8.99 21.17 -38.18
CA SER A 37 -7.62 21.01 -37.68
C SER A 37 -6.59 21.60 -38.63
N SER A 38 -6.72 21.35 -39.94
CA SER A 38 -5.80 21.90 -40.94
C SER A 38 -5.85 23.43 -41.04
N THR A 39 -7.04 24.02 -40.92
CA THR A 39 -7.26 25.48 -40.96
C THR A 39 -6.66 26.15 -39.72
N LEU A 40 -6.81 25.53 -38.55
CA LEU A 40 -6.21 26.02 -37.31
C LEU A 40 -4.67 25.92 -37.34
N LEU A 41 -4.14 24.84 -37.93
CA LEU A 41 -2.69 24.65 -38.09
C LEU A 41 -2.07 25.65 -39.08
N SER A 42 -2.75 25.98 -40.19
CA SER A 42 -2.25 26.99 -41.14
C SER A 42 -2.16 28.38 -40.52
N GLU A 43 -3.00 28.66 -39.52
CA GLU A 43 -3.09 29.93 -38.82
C GLU A 43 -2.27 29.94 -37.50
N ASN A 44 -1.47 28.89 -37.25
CA ASN A 44 -0.62 28.70 -36.06
C ASN A 44 -1.39 28.71 -34.72
N VAL A 45 -2.65 28.27 -34.71
CA VAL A 45 -3.42 28.13 -33.47
C VAL A 45 -3.00 26.86 -32.72
N SER A 46 -2.66 26.98 -31.44
CA SER A 46 -2.31 25.81 -30.61
C SER A 46 -3.54 24.98 -30.28
N MET A 47 -3.47 23.65 -30.46
CA MET A 47 -4.51 22.71 -30.06
C MET A 47 -4.10 21.98 -28.75
N PRO A 48 -5.03 21.74 -27.82
CA PRO A 48 -6.45 22.09 -27.87
C PRO A 48 -6.69 23.61 -27.66
N SER A 49 -7.64 24.18 -28.41
CA SER A 49 -7.98 25.63 -28.39
C SER A 49 -9.24 25.91 -27.56
N ILE A 50 -9.15 26.95 -26.73
CA ILE A 50 -10.20 27.44 -25.83
C ILE A 50 -11.27 28.17 -26.65
N GLU A 51 -10.84 29.01 -27.59
CA GLU A 51 -11.70 29.85 -28.44
C GLU A 51 -12.56 29.00 -29.37
N VAL A 52 -12.00 27.92 -29.93
CA VAL A 52 -12.76 26.96 -30.76
C VAL A 52 -13.81 26.23 -29.91
N ALA A 53 -13.53 25.94 -28.64
CA ALA A 53 -14.48 25.28 -27.75
C ALA A 53 -15.70 26.18 -27.51
N GLU A 54 -15.47 27.45 -27.21
CA GLU A 54 -16.53 28.45 -27.06
C GLU A 54 -17.36 28.60 -28.33
N LEU A 55 -16.71 28.80 -29.49
CA LEU A 55 -17.40 28.96 -30.78
C LEU A 55 -18.26 27.74 -31.14
N ILE A 56 -17.76 26.52 -30.95
CA ILE A 56 -18.53 25.31 -31.25
C ILE A 56 -19.72 25.18 -30.30
N VAL A 57 -19.56 25.45 -29.00
CA VAL A 57 -20.65 25.35 -28.03
C VAL A 57 -21.69 26.46 -28.24
N ASP A 58 -21.28 27.68 -28.56
CA ASP A 58 -22.13 28.80 -28.99
C ASP A 58 -22.98 28.42 -30.21
N HIS A 59 -22.34 27.78 -31.20
CA HIS A 59 -23.02 27.37 -32.43
C HIS A 59 -23.94 26.16 -32.27
N ILE A 60 -23.79 25.35 -31.21
CA ILE A 60 -24.65 24.17 -30.96
C ILE A 60 -25.86 24.51 -30.08
N CYS A 61 -25.69 25.43 -29.12
CA CYS A 61 -26.75 25.74 -28.17
C CYS A 61 -27.91 26.54 -28.82
N TRP A 62 -29.14 26.24 -28.41
CA TRP A 62 -30.38 26.93 -28.80
C TRP A 62 -30.73 26.87 -30.29
N SER A 63 -30.36 27.89 -31.07
CA SER A 63 -30.84 28.12 -32.45
C SER A 63 -30.43 27.02 -33.43
N ASN A 64 -29.48 26.17 -33.04
CA ASN A 64 -28.90 25.16 -33.93
C ASN A 64 -28.63 23.81 -33.24
N ASN A 65 -29.55 23.41 -32.35
CA ASN A 65 -29.53 22.12 -31.66
C ASN A 65 -29.92 20.96 -32.62
N VAL A 66 -29.08 20.68 -33.62
CA VAL A 66 -29.28 19.62 -34.60
C VAL A 66 -28.29 18.46 -34.40
N PRO A 67 -28.67 17.21 -34.70
CA PRO A 67 -27.81 16.03 -34.44
C PRO A 67 -26.42 16.10 -35.09
N ILE A 68 -26.29 16.73 -36.26
CA ILE A 68 -25.02 16.83 -36.97
C ILE A 68 -24.02 17.78 -36.27
N ALA A 69 -24.51 18.84 -35.62
CA ALA A 69 -23.66 19.79 -34.91
C ALA A 69 -23.04 19.16 -33.66
N TRP A 70 -23.81 18.34 -32.93
CA TRP A 70 -23.29 17.53 -31.82
C TRP A 70 -22.26 16.48 -32.27
N LYS A 71 -22.43 15.89 -33.46
CA LYS A 71 -21.43 14.97 -34.05
C LYS A 71 -20.13 15.70 -34.40
N PHE A 72 -20.20 16.95 -34.86
CA PHE A 72 -18.99 17.77 -35.08
C PHE A 72 -18.24 17.99 -33.77
N LEU A 73 -18.94 18.34 -32.68
CA LEU A 73 -18.32 18.46 -31.36
C LEU A 73 -17.71 17.14 -30.87
N GLU A 74 -18.44 16.03 -30.99
CA GLU A 74 -17.93 14.70 -30.61
C GLU A 74 -16.64 14.34 -31.35
N LYS A 75 -16.56 14.63 -32.65
CA LYS A 75 -15.34 14.40 -33.43
C LYS A 75 -14.22 15.37 -33.07
N ALA A 76 -14.51 16.65 -32.84
CA ALA A 76 -13.52 17.62 -32.39
C ALA A 76 -12.89 17.21 -31.03
N LEU A 77 -13.70 16.69 -30.10
CA LEU A 77 -13.23 16.12 -28.83
C LEU A 77 -12.39 14.86 -29.04
N SER A 78 -12.81 13.96 -29.95
CA SER A 78 -12.11 12.70 -30.21
C SER A 78 -10.71 12.89 -30.79
N ILE A 79 -10.49 13.94 -31.59
CA ILE A 79 -9.17 14.27 -32.16
C ILE A 79 -8.46 15.42 -31.44
N ARG A 80 -8.94 15.82 -30.25
CA ARG A 80 -8.33 16.82 -29.34
C ARG A 80 -8.12 18.22 -29.96
N ILE A 81 -9.05 18.67 -30.79
CA ILE A 81 -9.07 20.07 -31.25
C ILE A 81 -9.49 21.01 -30.11
N VAL A 82 -10.44 20.56 -29.28
CA VAL A 82 -10.99 21.32 -28.16
C VAL A 82 -10.73 20.59 -26.83
N PRO A 83 -10.52 21.33 -25.72
CA PRO A 83 -10.28 20.74 -24.41
C PRO A 83 -11.58 20.18 -23.81
N PRO A 84 -11.66 18.86 -23.51
CA PRO A 84 -12.90 18.24 -23.04
C PRO A 84 -13.45 18.81 -21.73
N MET A 85 -12.60 19.13 -20.75
CA MET A 85 -13.06 19.67 -19.47
C MET A 85 -13.75 21.03 -19.62
N LEU A 86 -13.17 21.92 -20.43
CA LEU A 86 -13.76 23.22 -20.71
C LEU A 86 -15.08 23.11 -21.48
N VAL A 87 -15.14 22.24 -22.49
CA VAL A 87 -16.39 22.00 -23.23
C VAL A 87 -17.50 21.54 -22.28
N LEU A 88 -17.18 20.63 -21.34
CA LEU A 88 -18.14 20.16 -20.35
C LEU A 88 -18.58 21.28 -19.39
N ALA A 89 -17.67 22.16 -18.98
CA ALA A 89 -17.98 23.33 -18.15
C ALA A 89 -18.91 24.33 -18.86
N ILE A 90 -18.60 24.72 -20.10
CA ILE A 90 -19.43 25.65 -20.87
C ILE A 90 -20.81 25.04 -21.15
N LEU A 91 -20.87 23.74 -21.49
CA LEU A 91 -22.13 23.05 -21.71
C LEU A 91 -22.95 22.90 -20.44
N SER A 92 -22.35 22.72 -19.26
CA SER A 92 -23.12 22.56 -18.02
C SER A 92 -23.88 23.85 -17.69
N ASN A 93 -23.21 25.00 -17.79
CA ASN A 93 -23.81 26.32 -17.56
C ASN A 93 -24.96 26.65 -18.54
N ARG A 94 -24.96 26.07 -19.74
CA ARG A 94 -26.00 26.33 -20.75
C ARG A 94 -27.10 25.28 -20.77
N VAL A 95 -26.73 24.01 -20.82
CA VAL A 95 -27.65 22.89 -21.08
C VAL A 95 -28.43 22.49 -19.83
N ILE A 96 -27.81 22.50 -18.64
CA ILE A 96 -28.48 22.12 -17.39
C ILE A 96 -29.67 23.02 -17.06
N PRO A 97 -29.57 24.37 -17.10
CA PRO A 97 -30.73 25.23 -16.85
C PRO A 97 -31.90 24.99 -17.81
N SER A 98 -31.62 24.71 -19.08
CA SER A 98 -32.66 24.50 -20.10
C SER A 98 -33.05 23.03 -20.32
N ARG A 99 -32.64 22.12 -19.44
CA ARG A 99 -32.81 20.66 -19.61
C ARG A 99 -34.25 20.19 -19.75
N ARG A 100 -35.20 20.93 -19.15
CA ARG A 100 -36.65 20.65 -19.26
C ARG A 100 -37.19 21.01 -20.65
N SER A 101 -36.74 22.12 -21.21
CA SER A 101 -37.14 22.59 -22.54
C SER A 101 -36.43 21.81 -23.66
N TYR A 102 -35.19 21.38 -23.43
CA TYR A 102 -34.36 20.65 -24.40
C TYR A 102 -33.79 19.33 -23.85
N PRO A 103 -34.63 18.31 -23.57
CA PRO A 103 -34.18 17.06 -22.95
C PRO A 103 -33.21 16.25 -23.83
N ALA A 104 -33.28 16.39 -25.17
CA ALA A 104 -32.34 15.75 -26.07
C ALA A 104 -30.92 16.34 -25.98
N ALA A 105 -30.79 17.66 -25.79
CA ALA A 105 -29.50 18.29 -25.57
C ALA A 105 -28.90 17.86 -24.23
N TYR A 106 -29.73 17.77 -23.18
CA TYR A 106 -29.28 17.28 -21.88
C TYR A 106 -28.82 15.82 -21.95
N ARG A 107 -29.53 14.96 -22.70
CA ARG A 107 -29.08 13.58 -22.95
C ARG A 107 -27.67 13.54 -23.56
N LEU A 108 -27.42 14.35 -24.60
CA LEU A 108 -26.13 14.38 -25.28
C LEU A 108 -25.02 14.94 -24.37
N TYR A 109 -25.33 15.94 -23.55
CA TYR A 109 -24.42 16.42 -22.50
C TYR A 109 -24.04 15.29 -21.52
N LEU A 110 -25.01 14.53 -21.01
CA LEU A 110 -24.73 13.41 -20.09
C LEU A 110 -23.88 12.31 -20.73
N GLU A 111 -24.08 12.01 -22.02
CA GLU A 111 -23.24 11.05 -22.76
C GLU A 111 -21.79 11.56 -22.92
N LEU A 112 -21.61 12.85 -23.26
CA LEU A 112 -20.29 13.47 -23.33
C LEU A 112 -19.61 13.49 -21.96
N LEU A 113 -20.36 13.83 -20.91
CA LEU A 113 -19.87 13.85 -19.54
C LEU A 113 -19.37 12.46 -19.15
N LYS A 114 -20.20 11.42 -19.33
CA LYS A 114 -19.83 10.03 -19.03
C LYS A 114 -18.56 9.57 -19.77
N ARG A 115 -18.34 10.05 -20.99
CA ARG A 115 -17.17 9.68 -21.80
C ARG A 115 -15.89 10.45 -21.44
N HIS A 116 -16.00 11.73 -21.07
CA HIS A 116 -14.87 12.63 -20.98
C HIS A 116 -14.50 13.09 -19.55
N ILE A 117 -15.33 12.82 -18.54
CA ILE A 117 -15.04 13.23 -17.15
C ILE A 117 -14.02 12.33 -16.43
N PHE A 118 -13.88 11.07 -16.84
CA PHE A 118 -12.98 10.09 -16.20
C PHE A 118 -11.51 10.12 -16.66
N PRO A 119 -11.15 10.36 -17.95
CA PRO A 119 -9.76 10.36 -18.42
C PRO A 119 -8.98 11.65 -18.09
N LEU A 120 -8.96 12.06 -16.82
CA LEU A 120 -8.34 13.32 -16.37
C LEU A 120 -6.81 13.38 -16.55
N ALA A 121 -6.14 12.23 -16.52
CA ALA A 121 -4.67 12.16 -16.53
C ALA A 121 -4.02 12.67 -17.83
N SER A 122 -4.71 12.53 -18.98
CA SER A 122 -4.20 13.06 -20.25
C SER A 122 -4.37 14.57 -20.38
N GLU A 123 -5.37 15.12 -19.71
CA GLU A 123 -5.72 16.54 -19.76
C GLU A 123 -4.84 17.37 -18.82
N VAL A 124 -4.55 16.85 -17.61
CA VAL A 124 -3.69 17.55 -16.62
C VAL A 124 -2.23 17.67 -17.09
N LYS A 125 -1.77 16.74 -17.93
CA LYS A 125 -0.42 16.77 -18.52
C LYS A 125 -0.38 17.46 -19.89
N GLY A 126 -1.50 18.01 -20.35
CA GLY A 126 -1.66 18.59 -21.67
C GLY A 126 -1.06 20.00 -21.80
N PRO A 127 -0.77 20.45 -23.04
CA PRO A 127 -0.43 21.84 -23.28
C PRO A 127 -1.61 22.75 -22.89
N ASN A 128 -1.32 23.99 -22.50
CA ASN A 128 -2.30 25.00 -22.07
C ASN A 128 -3.13 24.65 -20.82
N TYR A 129 -2.78 23.62 -20.03
CA TYR A 129 -3.54 23.20 -18.84
C TYR A 129 -3.92 24.36 -17.90
N HIS A 130 -2.98 25.26 -17.60
CA HIS A 130 -3.25 26.40 -16.72
C HIS A 130 -4.33 27.33 -17.28
N LYS A 131 -4.24 27.71 -18.56
CA LYS A 131 -5.22 28.57 -19.23
C LYS A 131 -6.58 27.89 -19.34
N ILE A 132 -6.60 26.58 -19.60
CA ILE A 132 -7.85 25.81 -19.66
C ILE A 132 -8.56 25.82 -18.30
N MET A 133 -7.82 25.67 -17.19
CA MET A 133 -8.40 25.74 -15.85
C MET A 133 -8.92 27.15 -15.52
N GLU A 134 -8.20 28.21 -15.92
CA GLU A 134 -8.68 29.60 -15.77
C GLU A 134 -9.98 29.82 -16.56
N SER A 135 -10.08 29.36 -17.80
CA SER A 135 -11.32 29.46 -18.58
C SER A 135 -12.48 28.62 -18.00
N ILE A 136 -12.19 27.50 -17.33
CA ILE A 136 -13.22 26.72 -16.61
C ILE A 136 -13.74 27.52 -15.40
N ASP A 137 -12.85 28.15 -14.66
CA ASP A 137 -13.23 29.05 -13.56
C ASP A 137 -14.09 30.21 -14.06
N GLU A 138 -13.72 30.84 -15.17
CA GLU A 138 -14.51 31.90 -15.80
C GLU A 138 -15.89 31.42 -16.25
N ALA A 139 -15.97 30.22 -16.83
CA ALA A 139 -17.23 29.66 -17.35
C ALA A 139 -18.23 29.25 -16.25
N LEU A 140 -17.75 28.84 -15.08
CA LEU A 140 -18.56 28.33 -13.96
C LEU A 140 -18.57 29.23 -12.73
N HIS A 141 -17.77 30.29 -12.72
CA HIS A 141 -17.56 31.20 -11.58
C HIS A 141 -17.15 30.48 -10.29
N LEU A 142 -16.25 29.48 -10.39
CA LEU A 142 -15.88 28.59 -9.28
C LEU A 142 -15.27 29.36 -8.11
N ASN A 143 -14.31 30.24 -8.37
CA ASN A 143 -13.66 31.08 -7.37
C ASN A 143 -14.67 31.98 -6.62
N GLN A 144 -15.70 32.46 -7.31
CA GLN A 144 -16.76 33.28 -6.69
C GLN A 144 -17.66 32.43 -5.78
N ILE A 145 -17.98 31.20 -6.21
CA ILE A 145 -18.88 30.29 -5.48
C ILE A 145 -18.19 29.66 -4.26
N PHE A 146 -16.94 29.23 -4.42
CA PHE A 146 -16.18 28.58 -3.35
C PHE A 146 -15.38 29.56 -2.48
N GLY A 147 -15.13 30.78 -2.97
CA GLY A 147 -14.47 31.84 -2.21
C GLY A 147 -12.97 31.62 -1.99
N LEU A 148 -12.34 30.78 -2.81
CA LEU A 148 -10.91 30.49 -2.75
C LEU A 148 -10.15 31.47 -3.66
N GLN A 149 -9.09 32.11 -3.15
CA GLN A 149 -8.36 33.18 -3.86
C GLN A 149 -7.21 32.67 -4.74
N SER A 150 -6.94 31.36 -4.75
CA SER A 150 -5.80 30.77 -5.44
C SER A 150 -6.18 30.25 -6.83
N SER A 151 -5.60 30.83 -7.89
CA SER A 151 -5.73 30.37 -9.28
C SER A 151 -4.88 29.13 -9.60
N GLU A 152 -4.57 28.29 -8.60
CA GLU A 152 -3.79 27.08 -8.84
C GLU A 152 -4.63 26.07 -9.65
N PRO A 153 -4.14 25.59 -10.81
CA PRO A 153 -4.87 24.65 -11.66
C PRO A 153 -5.33 23.38 -10.96
N GLY A 154 -4.62 22.93 -9.94
CA GLY A 154 -5.00 21.75 -9.14
C GLY A 154 -6.22 22.00 -8.25
N ILE A 155 -6.39 23.22 -7.74
CA ILE A 155 -7.53 23.60 -6.90
C ILE A 155 -8.78 23.76 -7.78
N LEU A 156 -8.65 24.45 -8.91
CA LEU A 156 -9.72 24.60 -9.90
C LEU A 156 -10.24 23.25 -10.42
N LEU A 157 -9.36 22.25 -10.58
CA LEU A 157 -9.78 20.89 -10.94
C LEU A 157 -10.65 20.24 -9.85
N VAL A 158 -10.32 20.44 -8.56
CA VAL A 158 -11.13 19.92 -7.45
C VAL A 158 -12.49 20.59 -7.43
N GLU A 159 -12.51 21.92 -7.60
CA GLU A 159 -13.74 22.72 -7.67
C GLU A 159 -14.62 22.32 -8.84
N PHE A 160 -14.05 22.11 -10.03
CA PHE A 160 -14.77 21.67 -11.22
C PHE A 160 -15.41 20.29 -11.07
N ILE A 161 -14.67 19.29 -10.57
CA ILE A 161 -15.25 17.95 -10.36
C ILE A 161 -16.34 18.00 -9.28
N PHE A 162 -16.16 18.82 -8.25
CA PHE A 162 -17.16 18.98 -7.21
C PHE A 162 -18.41 19.72 -7.71
N SER A 163 -18.25 20.77 -8.53
CA SER A 163 -19.36 21.51 -9.12
C SER A 163 -20.20 20.63 -10.03
N VAL A 164 -19.59 19.83 -10.91
CA VAL A 164 -20.30 18.89 -11.79
C VAL A 164 -21.20 17.95 -10.98
N VAL A 165 -20.68 17.35 -9.91
CA VAL A 165 -21.47 16.43 -9.08
C VAL A 165 -22.62 17.16 -8.39
N TRP A 166 -22.39 18.37 -7.89
CA TRP A 166 -23.41 19.15 -7.20
C TRP A 166 -24.49 19.67 -8.16
N GLU A 167 -24.11 20.18 -9.33
CA GLU A 167 -25.02 20.59 -10.41
C GLU A 167 -25.95 19.44 -10.80
N LEU A 168 -25.43 18.23 -10.95
CA LEU A 168 -26.26 17.05 -11.26
C LEU A 168 -27.23 16.70 -10.12
N VAL A 169 -26.79 16.78 -8.86
CA VAL A 169 -27.67 16.52 -7.70
C VAL A 169 -28.81 17.53 -7.67
N ASP A 170 -28.50 18.81 -7.80
CA ASP A 170 -29.49 19.88 -7.75
C ASP A 170 -30.44 19.83 -8.95
N ALA A 171 -29.93 19.53 -10.15
CA ALA A 171 -30.73 19.30 -11.34
C ALA A 171 -31.69 18.11 -11.18
N SER A 172 -31.21 16.98 -10.63
CA SER A 172 -32.04 15.80 -10.37
C SER A 172 -33.11 16.06 -9.29
N LEU A 173 -32.75 16.80 -8.24
CA LEU A 173 -33.70 17.22 -7.20
C LEU A 173 -34.79 18.13 -7.78
N ASP A 174 -34.41 19.13 -8.57
CA ASP A 174 -35.37 20.00 -9.21
C ASP A 174 -36.22 19.20 -10.20
N ASP A 175 -35.66 18.24 -10.94
CA ASP A 175 -36.42 17.42 -11.88
C ASP A 175 -37.56 16.61 -11.24
N GLU A 176 -37.36 16.18 -9.99
CA GLU A 176 -38.36 15.48 -9.19
C GLU A 176 -39.16 16.41 -8.27
N ASN A 177 -39.01 17.74 -8.41
CA ASN A 177 -39.62 18.79 -7.58
C ASN A 177 -39.30 18.66 -6.07
N LEU A 178 -38.14 18.07 -5.76
CA LEU A 178 -37.64 17.87 -4.42
C LEU A 178 -36.79 19.04 -3.92
N LEU A 179 -36.33 19.93 -4.81
CA LEU A 179 -35.48 21.07 -4.46
C LEU A 179 -36.18 22.05 -3.48
N GLU A 180 -37.52 22.14 -3.50
CA GLU A 180 -38.27 23.00 -2.56
C GLU A 180 -38.18 22.54 -1.10
N LEU A 181 -37.80 21.28 -0.87
CA LEU A 181 -37.61 20.68 0.45
C LEU A 181 -36.22 20.99 1.05
N VAL A 182 -35.33 21.60 0.27
CA VAL A 182 -34.02 22.08 0.73
C VAL A 182 -34.22 23.34 1.59
N PRO A 183 -33.53 23.50 2.75
CA PRO A 183 -33.75 24.62 3.67
C PRO A 183 -33.56 26.01 3.04
N GLU A 184 -32.59 26.12 2.12
CA GLU A 184 -32.26 27.37 1.41
C GLU A 184 -33.23 27.67 0.26
N LYS A 185 -34.08 26.70 -0.10
CA LYS A 185 -35.12 26.75 -1.16
C LYS A 185 -34.61 27.14 -2.55
N LYS A 186 -33.30 27.19 -2.76
CA LYS A 186 -32.63 27.56 -4.01
C LYS A 186 -31.33 26.78 -4.15
N SER A 187 -30.98 26.44 -5.38
CA SER A 187 -29.67 25.93 -5.73
C SER A 187 -28.66 27.09 -5.80
N ILE A 188 -27.41 26.81 -5.47
CA ILE A 188 -26.27 27.71 -5.68
C ILE A 188 -25.96 27.82 -7.18
N TRP A 189 -26.31 26.78 -7.95
CA TRP A 189 -26.03 26.67 -9.38
C TRP A 189 -27.20 27.23 -10.22
N PRO A 190 -26.93 27.77 -11.42
CA PRO A 190 -27.95 28.24 -12.34
C PRO A 190 -28.65 27.05 -13.02
N ILE A 191 -29.47 26.31 -12.28
CA ILE A 191 -30.23 25.15 -12.78
C ILE A 191 -31.61 25.52 -13.34
N LYS A 192 -31.99 26.80 -13.33
CA LYS A 192 -33.22 27.33 -13.95
C LYS A 192 -32.85 28.44 -14.93
N PRO A 193 -33.58 28.59 -16.05
CA PRO A 193 -33.30 29.67 -17.01
C PRO A 193 -33.49 31.03 -16.34
N GLN A 194 -32.56 31.96 -16.58
CA GLN A 194 -32.57 33.31 -16.01
C GLN A 194 -33.50 34.28 -16.76
N ASP A 195 -33.93 33.94 -17.97
CA ASP A 195 -34.80 34.77 -18.81
C ASP A 195 -36.15 34.10 -19.13
N MET A 196 -37.16 34.97 -19.19
CA MET A 196 -38.62 34.78 -19.31
C MET A 196 -39.14 33.46 -19.91
N GLU A 197 -40.28 33.03 -19.36
CA GLU A 197 -41.27 32.20 -20.04
C GLU A 197 -41.53 32.73 -21.46
N ILE A 198 -40.76 32.27 -22.44
CA ILE A 198 -41.17 32.32 -23.83
C ILE A 198 -42.23 31.23 -23.91
N ASP A 199 -43.49 31.63 -23.96
CA ASP A 199 -44.60 30.76 -24.36
C ASP A 199 -44.16 30.01 -25.63
N ASP A 200 -43.82 28.73 -25.49
CA ASP A 200 -43.53 27.87 -26.61
C ASP A 200 -44.88 27.61 -27.30
N HIS A 201 -45.27 28.54 -28.17
CA HIS A 201 -46.39 28.42 -29.09
C HIS A 201 -46.11 27.36 -30.19
N ASN A 202 -45.54 26.22 -29.80
CA ASN A 202 -45.51 25.03 -30.62
C ASN A 202 -46.44 24.01 -30.01
N ASN A 203 -47.62 23.95 -30.61
CA ASN A 203 -48.68 22.99 -30.37
C ASN A 203 -48.14 21.56 -30.67
N PHE A 204 -47.48 20.92 -29.72
CA PHE A 204 -46.93 19.57 -29.86
C PHE A 204 -47.98 18.53 -29.49
N GLY A 205 -48.32 17.64 -30.42
CA GLY A 205 -49.30 16.58 -30.20
C GLY A 205 -48.92 15.60 -29.08
N GLU A 206 -49.93 14.93 -28.51
CA GLU A 206 -49.85 14.04 -27.33
C GLU A 206 -48.70 13.01 -27.40
N GLN A 207 -48.41 12.43 -28.58
CA GLN A 207 -47.32 11.44 -28.74
C GLN A 207 -45.90 12.01 -28.53
N LYS A 208 -45.66 13.30 -28.81
CA LYS A 208 -44.35 13.93 -28.54
C LYS A 208 -44.19 14.26 -27.06
N ILE A 209 -45.27 14.60 -26.37
CA ILE A 209 -45.25 14.91 -24.93
C ILE A 209 -44.82 13.67 -24.14
N ASP A 210 -45.37 12.49 -24.46
CA ASP A 210 -45.01 11.23 -23.82
C ASP A 210 -43.54 10.84 -24.08
N PHE A 211 -43.04 11.03 -25.30
CA PHE A 211 -41.63 10.77 -25.65
C PHE A 211 -40.68 11.70 -24.90
N HIS A 212 -40.97 13.00 -24.84
CA HIS A 212 -40.17 13.98 -24.11
C HIS A 212 -40.21 13.71 -22.60
N GLN A 213 -41.36 13.32 -22.05
CA GLN A 213 -41.50 12.98 -20.64
C GLN A 213 -40.74 11.69 -20.27
N GLY A 214 -40.74 10.68 -21.16
CA GLY A 214 -39.95 9.46 -21.00
C GLY A 214 -38.44 9.73 -21.04
N LEU A 215 -37.99 10.54 -22.01
CA LEU A 215 -36.59 10.93 -22.15
C LEU A 215 -36.11 11.76 -20.94
N TYR A 216 -36.93 12.70 -20.49
CA TYR A 216 -36.67 13.51 -19.30
C TYR A 216 -36.42 12.64 -18.06
N LYS A 217 -37.32 11.70 -17.74
CA LYS A 217 -37.15 10.78 -16.60
C LYS A 217 -35.90 9.91 -16.75
N SER A 218 -35.64 9.40 -17.97
CA SER A 218 -34.45 8.62 -18.25
C SER A 218 -33.16 9.42 -18.09
N ASN A 219 -33.17 10.71 -18.41
CA ASN A 219 -32.02 11.59 -18.21
C ASN A 219 -31.75 11.84 -16.72
N THR A 220 -32.80 12.06 -15.92
CA THR A 220 -32.66 12.19 -14.46
C THR A 220 -32.05 10.91 -13.86
N THR A 221 -32.50 9.73 -14.29
CA THR A 221 -31.88 8.46 -13.88
C THR A 221 -30.42 8.37 -14.30
N MET A 222 -30.09 8.71 -15.56
CA MET A 222 -28.70 8.69 -16.04
C MET A 222 -27.80 9.67 -15.27
N ALA A 223 -28.29 10.86 -14.92
CA ALA A 223 -27.54 11.83 -14.11
C ALA A 223 -27.19 11.25 -12.73
N ILE A 224 -28.14 10.57 -12.08
CA ILE A 224 -27.94 9.88 -10.80
C ILE A 224 -26.94 8.73 -10.94
N GLU A 225 -26.99 7.98 -12.03
CA GLU A 225 -26.01 6.92 -12.33
C GLU A 225 -24.61 7.49 -12.51
N ILE A 226 -24.45 8.62 -13.23
CA ILE A 226 -23.16 9.32 -13.39
C ILE A 226 -22.64 9.82 -12.04
N ILE A 227 -23.48 10.38 -11.17
CA ILE A 227 -23.10 10.73 -9.80
C ILE A 227 -22.52 9.50 -9.08
N GLY A 228 -23.21 8.36 -9.17
CA GLY A 228 -22.76 7.08 -8.65
C GLY A 228 -21.40 6.63 -9.20
N GLU A 229 -21.20 6.72 -10.51
CA GLU A 229 -19.96 6.38 -11.19
C GLU A 229 -18.80 7.31 -10.78
N LEU A 230 -19.04 8.62 -10.65
CA LEU A 230 -18.07 9.60 -10.16
C LEU A 230 -17.62 9.29 -8.74
N PHE A 231 -18.53 8.82 -7.89
CA PHE A 231 -18.18 8.34 -6.57
C PHE A 231 -17.49 6.96 -6.57
N ARG A 232 -17.79 6.06 -7.52
CA ARG A 232 -17.14 4.73 -7.62
C ARG A 232 -15.74 4.78 -8.22
N ASN A 233 -15.47 5.70 -9.14
CA ASN A 233 -14.18 5.82 -9.80
C ASN A 233 -13.08 6.29 -8.83
N LYS A 234 -11.94 5.59 -8.86
CA LYS A 234 -10.82 5.78 -7.90
C LYS A 234 -10.25 7.21 -7.91
N VAL A 235 -10.17 7.85 -9.07
CA VAL A 235 -9.55 9.17 -9.24
C VAL A 235 -10.54 10.24 -8.80
N THR A 236 -11.75 10.26 -9.36
CA THR A 236 -12.76 11.27 -9.04
C THR A 236 -13.22 11.16 -7.58
N SER A 237 -13.32 9.95 -7.02
CA SER A 237 -13.61 9.75 -5.59
C SER A 237 -12.54 10.35 -4.67
N ARG A 238 -11.25 10.27 -5.05
CA ARG A 238 -10.17 10.91 -4.29
C ARG A 238 -10.23 12.43 -4.40
N ILE A 239 -10.55 12.97 -5.58
CA ILE A 239 -10.75 14.41 -5.78
C ILE A 239 -11.93 14.92 -4.94
N LEU A 240 -13.07 14.23 -4.94
CA LEU A 240 -14.22 14.59 -4.11
C LEU A 240 -13.92 14.48 -2.61
N ASN A 241 -13.04 13.56 -2.20
CA ASN A 241 -12.54 13.52 -0.82
C ASN A 241 -11.66 14.73 -0.46
N LEU A 242 -10.97 15.35 -1.42
CA LEU A 242 -10.26 16.61 -1.20
C LEU A 242 -11.25 17.75 -1.01
N ALA A 243 -12.30 17.83 -1.82
CA ALA A 243 -13.38 18.82 -1.63
C ALA A 243 -14.03 18.67 -0.26
N ARG A 244 -14.36 17.44 0.15
CA ARG A 244 -14.90 17.14 1.49
C ARG A 244 -14.04 17.65 2.65
N ARG A 245 -12.72 17.47 2.55
CA ARG A 245 -11.79 17.84 3.64
C ARG A 245 -11.53 19.34 3.70
N ASN A 246 -11.51 20.01 2.56
CA ASN A 246 -11.06 21.40 2.46
C ASN A 246 -12.20 22.42 2.33
N MET A 247 -13.40 21.99 1.92
CA MET A 247 -14.59 22.84 1.77
C MET A 247 -15.77 22.32 2.64
N PRO A 248 -15.62 22.25 3.97
CA PRO A 248 -16.60 21.56 4.84
C PRO A 248 -17.99 22.22 4.85
N VAL A 249 -18.06 23.55 4.66
CA VAL A 249 -19.33 24.29 4.60
C VAL A 249 -20.12 23.89 3.35
N HIS A 250 -19.48 24.01 2.19
CA HIS A 250 -20.03 23.60 0.90
C HIS A 250 -20.37 22.11 0.86
N TRP A 251 -19.48 21.25 1.38
CA TRP A 251 -19.72 19.82 1.47
C TRP A 251 -20.91 19.48 2.36
N GLY A 252 -21.09 20.20 3.47
CA GLY A 252 -22.24 20.04 4.36
C GLY A 252 -23.57 20.29 3.64
N SER A 253 -23.65 21.38 2.88
CA SER A 253 -24.83 21.72 2.05
C SER A 253 -25.06 20.67 0.96
N PHE A 254 -24.00 20.30 0.23
CA PHE A 254 -24.06 19.27 -0.80
C PHE A 254 -24.59 17.93 -0.26
N ILE A 255 -24.07 17.45 0.88
CA ILE A 255 -24.52 16.18 1.48
C ILE A 255 -25.98 16.26 1.94
N GLN A 256 -26.45 17.43 2.37
CA GLN A 256 -27.86 17.62 2.69
C GLN A 256 -28.75 17.41 1.45
N HIS A 257 -28.38 18.01 0.32
CA HIS A 257 -29.11 17.87 -0.95
C HIS A 257 -29.07 16.42 -1.43
N LEU A 258 -27.90 15.78 -1.35
CA LEU A 258 -27.74 14.39 -1.73
C LEU A 258 -28.55 13.43 -0.86
N ARG A 259 -28.61 13.64 0.46
CA ARG A 259 -29.45 12.84 1.37
C ARG A 259 -30.93 12.99 1.05
N LEU A 260 -31.35 14.19 0.64
CA LEU A 260 -32.72 14.48 0.24
C LEU A 260 -33.08 13.74 -1.05
N LEU A 261 -32.16 13.72 -2.01
CA LEU A 261 -32.26 12.92 -3.23
C LEU A 261 -32.37 11.44 -2.88
N VAL A 262 -31.48 10.92 -2.02
CA VAL A 262 -31.50 9.51 -1.66
C VAL A 262 -32.81 9.09 -0.97
N ALA A 263 -33.32 9.90 -0.06
CA ALA A 263 -34.52 9.57 0.68
C ALA A 263 -35.79 9.55 -0.20
N ASN A 264 -35.89 10.49 -1.15
CA ASN A 264 -37.16 10.81 -1.81
C ASN A 264 -37.19 10.56 -3.33
N SER A 265 -36.04 10.33 -3.98
CA SER A 265 -35.97 10.17 -5.43
C SER A 265 -36.62 8.86 -5.91
N MET A 266 -37.56 8.98 -6.84
CA MET A 266 -38.15 7.85 -7.55
C MET A 266 -37.23 7.36 -8.66
N ALA A 267 -36.52 8.28 -9.33
CA ALA A 267 -35.53 7.97 -10.36
C ALA A 267 -34.38 7.10 -9.82
N LEU A 268 -33.90 7.39 -8.61
CA LEU A 268 -32.88 6.58 -7.92
C LEU A 268 -33.41 5.19 -7.56
N ARG A 269 -34.63 5.08 -7.04
CA ARG A 269 -35.25 3.78 -6.69
C ARG A 269 -35.48 2.89 -7.91
N ASN A 270 -35.65 3.50 -9.08
CA ASN A 270 -35.86 2.80 -10.36
C ASN A 270 -34.56 2.61 -11.16
N SER A 271 -33.41 3.12 -10.71
CA SER A 271 -32.12 2.91 -11.37
C SER A 271 -31.69 1.46 -11.25
N LYS A 272 -31.02 0.95 -12.30
CA LYS A 272 -30.48 -0.41 -12.32
C LYS A 272 -29.05 -0.47 -11.78
N ASP A 273 -28.30 0.62 -11.92
CA ASP A 273 -26.85 0.63 -11.67
C ASP A 273 -26.48 1.11 -10.26
N ILE A 274 -27.37 1.85 -9.59
CA ILE A 274 -27.14 2.38 -8.25
C ILE A 274 -28.40 2.37 -7.38
N THR A 275 -28.27 1.82 -6.16
CA THR A 275 -29.33 1.85 -5.15
C THR A 275 -29.18 3.03 -4.20
N PRO A 276 -30.27 3.48 -3.55
CA PRO A 276 -30.24 4.48 -2.47
C PRO A 276 -29.16 4.19 -1.41
N GLU A 277 -29.09 2.95 -0.94
CA GLU A 277 -28.15 2.51 0.08
C GLU A 277 -26.71 2.55 -0.44
N ALA A 278 -26.47 2.14 -1.69
CA ALA A 278 -25.16 2.20 -2.30
C ALA A 278 -24.69 3.65 -2.46
N LEU A 279 -25.56 4.58 -2.89
CA LEU A 279 -25.20 5.99 -3.01
C LEU A 279 -24.91 6.64 -1.64
N LEU A 280 -25.67 6.28 -0.60
CA LEU A 280 -25.37 6.71 0.78
C LEU A 280 -24.05 6.14 1.29
N GLN A 281 -23.77 4.86 1.06
CA GLN A 281 -22.48 4.25 1.44
C GLN A 281 -21.30 4.87 0.69
N LEU A 282 -21.51 5.22 -0.57
CA LEU A 282 -20.51 5.91 -1.38
C LEU A 282 -20.24 7.33 -0.85
N THR A 283 -21.15 7.94 -0.11
CA THR A 283 -21.03 9.33 0.34
C THR A 283 -20.90 9.49 1.84
N SER A 284 -21.06 8.41 2.61
CA SER A 284 -20.84 8.37 4.04
C SER A 284 -19.35 8.44 4.39
N ASP A 285 -19.06 8.95 5.58
CA ASP A 285 -17.72 8.96 6.18
C ASP A 285 -17.13 7.54 6.32
N SER A 286 -17.99 6.52 6.21
CA SER A 286 -17.72 5.11 6.44
C SER A 286 -17.43 4.31 5.17
N ARG A 287 -16.73 4.87 4.17
CA ARG A 287 -16.06 3.98 3.21
C ARG A 287 -14.90 3.26 3.90
N LEU A 288 -15.24 2.23 4.68
CA LEU A 288 -14.61 0.93 4.49
C LEU A 288 -15.02 0.45 3.09
N PRO A 289 -14.11 0.38 2.12
CA PRO A 289 -14.32 -0.49 0.99
C PRO A 289 -14.11 -1.92 1.49
N LEU A 290 -15.20 -2.65 1.74
CA LEU A 290 -15.18 -4.11 1.64
C LEU A 290 -15.11 -4.48 0.16
N SER A 291 -13.97 -4.16 -0.45
CA SER A 291 -13.52 -4.69 -1.74
C SER A 291 -12.15 -5.29 -1.43
N ARG A 292 -12.13 -6.62 -1.40
CA ARG A 292 -11.01 -7.43 -0.93
C ARG A 292 -9.94 -7.52 -2.01
N GLU A 293 -9.24 -6.43 -2.26
CA GLU A 293 -7.96 -6.43 -2.99
C GLU A 293 -6.85 -6.14 -1.98
N CYS A 294 -6.33 -7.23 -1.42
CA CYS A 294 -5.36 -7.23 -0.34
C CYS A 294 -3.96 -6.92 -0.87
N GLN A 295 -3.61 -5.64 -0.90
CA GLN A 295 -2.23 -5.12 -0.95
C GLN A 295 -2.16 -3.60 -0.72
N THR A 296 -3.29 -2.89 -0.87
CA THR A 296 -3.39 -1.43 -0.62
C THR A 296 -4.12 -1.06 0.69
N ILE A 297 -4.45 -2.06 1.51
CA ILE A 297 -5.37 -1.95 2.65
C ILE A 297 -4.75 -1.16 3.81
N SER A 298 -3.45 -1.26 4.08
CA SER A 298 -2.85 -0.54 5.22
C SER A 298 -2.85 0.98 5.02
N LEU A 299 -2.52 1.46 3.81
CA LEU A 299 -2.49 2.88 3.48
C LEU A 299 -3.90 3.49 3.30
N GLN A 300 -4.87 2.70 2.84
CA GLN A 300 -6.28 3.16 2.72
C GLN A 300 -6.99 3.18 4.08
N GLN A 301 -6.78 2.18 4.94
CA GLN A 301 -7.25 2.22 6.33
C GLN A 301 -6.58 3.36 7.11
N PHE A 302 -5.31 3.64 6.84
CA PHE A 302 -4.60 4.82 7.36
C PHE A 302 -5.36 6.12 7.03
N HIS A 303 -5.78 6.30 5.77
CA HIS A 303 -6.55 7.47 5.35
C HIS A 303 -8.00 7.49 5.85
N ALA A 304 -8.63 6.33 6.09
CA ALA A 304 -10.00 6.23 6.60
C ALA A 304 -10.09 6.48 8.12
N VAL A 305 -9.16 5.89 8.91
CA VAL A 305 -9.07 6.12 10.37
C VAL A 305 -8.67 7.57 10.67
N MET A 306 -7.76 8.15 9.88
CA MET A 306 -7.39 9.57 10.00
C MET A 306 -8.47 10.52 9.48
N ALA A 307 -9.36 10.08 8.57
CA ALA A 307 -10.52 10.88 8.15
C ALA A 307 -11.60 10.98 9.23
N CYS A 308 -11.60 10.10 10.24
CA CYS A 308 -12.45 10.17 11.43
C CYS A 308 -11.93 11.18 12.48
N GLY A 309 -11.40 12.33 12.04
CA GLY A 309 -10.88 13.42 12.88
C GLY A 309 -11.92 14.11 13.78
N SER A 310 -13.17 13.64 13.82
CA SER A 310 -14.24 14.14 14.69
C SER A 310 -14.03 13.84 16.19
N LEU A 311 -12.97 13.12 16.58
CA LEU A 311 -12.63 12.89 17.99
C LEU A 311 -11.64 13.92 18.56
N ILE A 312 -11.21 14.91 17.78
CA ILE A 312 -10.29 15.97 18.24
C ILE A 312 -11.05 17.24 18.68
N SER A 313 -12.36 17.30 18.50
CA SER A 313 -13.19 18.47 18.83
C SER A 313 -14.32 18.17 19.82
N SER A 314 -14.00 17.68 21.02
CA SER A 314 -14.71 18.06 22.26
C SER A 314 -14.19 17.27 23.47
N SER A 315 -13.18 17.79 24.15
CA SER A 315 -13.09 17.83 25.61
C SER A 315 -11.76 18.46 25.99
N GLY A 316 -11.81 19.41 26.93
CA GLY A 316 -10.66 20.18 27.36
C GLY A 316 -9.55 19.30 27.93
N GLN A 317 -8.31 19.78 27.76
CA GLN A 317 -7.13 19.52 28.59
C GLN A 317 -7.25 18.32 29.55
N SER A 318 -7.17 17.11 29.02
CA SER A 318 -6.76 15.94 29.79
C SER A 318 -5.78 15.14 28.96
N HIS A 319 -4.51 15.18 29.37
CA HIS A 319 -3.45 14.34 28.82
C HIS A 319 -3.86 12.86 28.83
N GLY A 320 -3.70 12.16 27.70
CA GLY A 320 -3.44 10.72 27.68
C GLY A 320 -4.38 9.85 26.84
N ALA A 321 -5.70 10.02 26.87
CA ALA A 321 -6.62 8.99 26.38
C ALA A 321 -7.07 9.11 24.90
N SER A 322 -7.04 10.31 24.32
CA SER A 322 -7.55 10.60 22.96
C SER A 322 -6.56 10.25 21.82
N ARG A 323 -5.27 9.99 22.13
CA ARG A 323 -4.22 9.71 21.12
C ARG A 323 -4.13 8.23 20.69
N SER A 324 -4.95 7.32 21.21
CA SER A 324 -4.86 5.89 20.88
C SER A 324 -5.35 5.58 19.45
N ALA A 325 -6.36 6.30 18.95
CA ALA A 325 -6.90 6.11 17.60
C ALA A 325 -5.90 6.47 16.49
N ILE A 326 -4.92 7.31 16.80
CA ILE A 326 -3.87 7.80 15.89
C ILE A 326 -2.93 6.66 15.46
N TRP A 327 -2.69 5.68 16.35
CA TRP A 327 -1.77 4.55 16.12
C TRP A 327 -2.46 3.28 15.62
N LEU A 328 -3.80 3.28 15.59
CA LEU A 328 -4.60 2.12 15.20
C LEU A 328 -4.20 1.52 13.84
N PRO A 329 -3.86 2.30 12.79
CA PRO A 329 -3.43 1.71 11.52
C PRO A 329 -2.11 0.94 11.60
N ILE A 330 -1.17 1.40 12.44
CA ILE A 330 0.10 0.69 12.67
C ILE A 330 -0.16 -0.56 13.50
N ASP A 331 -0.99 -0.45 14.54
CA ASP A 331 -1.43 -1.60 15.35
C ASP A 331 -2.10 -2.68 14.48
N LEU A 332 -3.05 -2.29 13.61
CA LEU A 332 -3.75 -3.19 12.68
C LEU A 332 -2.82 -3.81 11.65
N PHE A 333 -1.95 -3.01 11.04
CA PHE A 333 -0.98 -3.52 10.07
C PHE A 333 -0.07 -4.58 10.69
N LEU A 334 0.48 -4.32 11.88
CA LEU A 334 1.35 -5.28 12.56
C LEU A 334 0.58 -6.55 12.98
N GLU A 335 -0.68 -6.44 13.40
CA GLU A 335 -1.53 -7.60 13.72
C GLU A 335 -1.84 -8.45 12.47
N ASP A 336 -2.31 -7.83 11.38
CA ASP A 336 -2.59 -8.51 10.10
C ASP A 336 -1.35 -9.20 9.53
N THR A 337 -0.19 -8.55 9.65
CA THR A 337 1.10 -9.05 9.18
C THR A 337 1.54 -10.30 9.98
N MET A 338 1.15 -10.38 11.25
CA MET A 338 1.51 -11.50 12.14
C MET A 338 0.55 -12.67 12.08
N ASP A 339 -0.71 -12.45 11.72
CA ASP A 339 -1.71 -13.50 11.58
C ASP A 339 -1.46 -14.42 10.37
N GLY A 340 -0.55 -14.03 9.46
CA GLY A 340 0.02 -14.92 8.45
C GLY A 340 -0.94 -15.31 7.32
N TYR A 341 -2.16 -14.76 7.27
CA TYR A 341 -3.18 -15.16 6.29
C TYR A 341 -2.90 -14.74 4.84
N VAL A 342 -1.98 -13.80 4.61
CA VAL A 342 -1.74 -13.21 3.28
C VAL A 342 -0.24 -13.08 3.04
N VAL A 343 0.24 -13.61 1.91
CA VAL A 343 1.61 -13.38 1.45
C VAL A 343 1.71 -12.00 0.81
N ALA A 344 2.54 -11.13 1.42
CA ALA A 344 2.84 -9.80 0.90
C ALA A 344 3.78 -9.88 -0.32
N THR A 345 3.45 -9.13 -1.37
CA THR A 345 4.30 -8.97 -2.56
C THR A 345 5.44 -7.97 -2.34
N THR A 346 5.28 -7.06 -1.39
CA THR A 346 6.24 -6.03 -0.99
C THR A 346 6.73 -6.28 0.43
N SER A 347 7.92 -5.77 0.77
CA SER A 347 8.45 -5.93 2.12
C SER A 347 7.57 -5.25 3.16
N ALA A 348 7.35 -5.91 4.30
CA ALA A 348 6.63 -5.33 5.42
C ALA A 348 7.35 -4.07 5.95
N ALA A 349 8.68 -4.04 5.89
CA ALA A 349 9.47 -2.88 6.29
C ALA A 349 9.23 -1.66 5.38
N GLU A 350 9.13 -1.84 4.06
CA GLU A 350 8.79 -0.78 3.11
C GLU A 350 7.38 -0.25 3.34
N THR A 351 6.41 -1.15 3.55
CA THR A 351 5.03 -0.79 3.83
C THR A 351 4.92 0.00 5.13
N LEU A 352 5.63 -0.45 6.18
CA LEU A 352 5.71 0.22 7.48
C LEU A 352 6.40 1.60 7.37
N THR A 353 7.44 1.71 6.54
CA THR A 353 8.10 2.98 6.22
C THR A 353 7.12 3.98 5.62
N GLY A 354 6.37 3.56 4.60
CA GLY A 354 5.34 4.37 3.96
C GLY A 354 4.22 4.78 4.91
N LEU A 355 3.77 3.86 5.77
CA LEU A 355 2.77 4.14 6.81
C LEU A 355 3.28 5.18 7.81
N LEU A 356 4.53 5.07 8.26
CA LEU A 356 5.08 6.00 9.24
C LEU A 356 5.30 7.39 8.65
N LYS A 357 5.72 7.50 7.39
CA LYS A 357 5.84 8.76 6.66
C LYS A 357 4.48 9.43 6.43
N ALA A 358 3.50 8.66 5.97
CA ALA A 358 2.13 9.15 5.84
C ALA A 358 1.59 9.60 7.21
N HIS A 359 1.95 8.89 8.28
CA HIS A 359 1.58 9.25 9.63
C HIS A 359 2.18 10.56 10.11
N GLN A 360 3.48 10.68 9.99
CA GLN A 360 4.23 11.89 10.35
C GLN A 360 3.71 13.11 9.57
N ALA A 361 3.45 12.94 8.26
CA ALA A 361 2.93 14.00 7.41
C ALA A 361 1.50 14.44 7.78
N ILE A 362 0.59 13.50 8.08
CA ILE A 362 -0.80 13.83 8.40
C ILE A 362 -0.94 14.38 9.82
N THR A 363 -0.20 13.83 10.80
CA THR A 363 -0.28 14.26 12.19
C THR A 363 0.58 15.49 12.51
N GLN A 364 1.48 15.88 11.59
CA GLN A 364 2.57 16.83 11.84
C GLN A 364 3.37 16.48 13.10
N ALA A 365 3.42 15.19 13.47
CA ALA A 365 4.15 14.73 14.64
C ALA A 365 5.66 14.86 14.41
N SER A 366 6.41 15.04 15.48
CA SER A 366 7.87 14.94 15.41
C SER A 366 8.28 13.51 15.05
N TRP A 367 9.45 13.32 14.44
CA TRP A 367 10.01 11.99 14.23
C TRP A 367 10.17 11.22 15.55
N GLN A 368 10.43 11.92 16.65
CA GLN A 368 10.51 11.31 17.98
C GLN A 368 9.18 10.64 18.38
N ASP A 369 8.06 11.37 18.23
CA ASP A 369 6.73 10.87 18.56
C ASP A 369 6.30 9.74 17.61
N ALA A 370 6.59 9.88 16.31
CA ALA A 370 6.34 8.88 15.28
C ALA A 370 7.03 7.54 15.61
N LEU A 371 8.34 7.60 15.86
CA LEU A 371 9.15 6.43 16.22
C LEU A 371 8.73 5.83 17.55
N LEU A 372 8.40 6.66 18.55
CA LEU A 372 7.94 6.18 19.85
C LEU A 372 6.62 5.40 19.72
N GLY A 373 5.67 5.94 18.95
CA GLY A 373 4.40 5.26 18.69
C GLY A 373 4.56 3.95 17.94
N LEU A 374 5.51 3.87 17.00
CA LEU A 374 5.88 2.62 16.33
C LEU A 374 6.37 1.56 17.33
N TRP A 375 7.31 1.90 18.21
CA TRP A 375 7.84 0.97 19.22
C TRP A 375 6.74 0.52 20.19
N ILE A 376 5.88 1.44 20.62
CA ILE A 376 4.75 1.12 21.48
C ILE A 376 3.76 0.16 20.79
N ALA A 377 3.44 0.38 19.51
CA ALA A 377 2.56 -0.52 18.76
C ALA A 377 3.15 -1.94 18.64
N ALA A 378 4.43 -2.04 18.29
CA ALA A 378 5.14 -3.32 18.21
C ALA A 378 5.16 -4.05 19.56
N LEU A 379 5.46 -3.34 20.66
CA LEU A 379 5.47 -3.93 22.01
C LEU A 379 4.08 -4.36 22.49
N ARG A 380 3.03 -3.58 22.18
CA ARG A 380 1.64 -3.97 22.50
C ARG A 380 1.26 -5.27 21.80
N LEU A 381 1.69 -5.47 20.56
CA LEU A 381 1.41 -6.71 19.84
C LEU A 381 2.08 -7.91 20.51
N VAL A 382 3.35 -7.78 20.90
CA VAL A 382 4.09 -8.80 21.67
C VAL A 382 3.34 -9.16 22.95
N GLN A 383 2.86 -8.16 23.69
CA GLN A 383 2.15 -8.38 24.95
C GLN A 383 0.74 -8.97 24.78
N ARG A 384 -0.01 -8.54 23.75
CA ARG A 384 -1.35 -9.08 23.44
C ARG A 384 -1.29 -10.52 22.94
N SER A 385 -0.30 -10.84 22.10
CA SER A 385 -0.01 -12.20 21.62
C SER A 385 0.19 -13.18 22.79
N TYR A 386 0.86 -12.74 23.85
CA TYR A 386 1.01 -13.49 25.10
C TYR A 386 -0.31 -13.62 25.89
N GLY A 387 -1.06 -12.53 26.05
CA GLY A 387 -2.32 -12.50 26.82
C GLY A 387 -3.45 -13.38 26.25
N LYS A 388 -3.61 -13.45 24.91
CA LYS A 388 -4.61 -14.33 24.26
C LYS A 388 -4.32 -15.83 24.49
N ARG A 389 -3.06 -16.22 24.69
CA ARG A 389 -2.65 -17.63 24.92
C ARG A 389 -2.73 -18.05 26.40
N GLY A 390 -2.64 -17.11 27.34
CA GLY A 390 -2.71 -17.40 28.78
C GLY A 390 -4.11 -17.73 29.31
N VAL A 391 -5.18 -17.28 28.64
CA VAL A 391 -6.56 -17.48 29.13
C VAL A 391 -7.10 -18.87 28.79
N SER A 392 -6.54 -19.57 27.80
CA SER A 392 -6.96 -20.93 27.43
C SER A 392 -6.29 -22.04 28.26
N VAL A 393 -5.29 -21.72 29.09
CA VAL A 393 -4.45 -22.71 29.80
C VAL A 393 -4.74 -22.76 31.30
N LEU A 394 -5.60 -21.89 31.84
CA LEU A 394 -5.92 -21.91 33.28
C LEU A 394 -6.89 -23.02 33.71
N ASN A 395 -7.35 -23.88 32.78
CA ASN A 395 -8.04 -25.13 33.09
C ASN A 395 -7.36 -26.28 32.35
N ILE A 396 -6.20 -26.74 32.84
CA ILE A 396 -5.82 -28.17 32.96
C ILE A 396 -4.48 -28.21 33.68
N SER A 397 -4.51 -28.83 34.84
CA SER A 397 -3.40 -29.10 35.74
C SER A 397 -2.33 -30.00 35.13
N VAL A 398 -1.06 -29.60 35.33
CA VAL A 398 0.13 -30.45 35.53
C VAL A 398 0.21 -31.72 34.68
N VAL A 399 0.76 -31.62 33.48
CA VAL A 399 1.63 -32.66 32.92
C VAL A 399 2.80 -31.99 32.22
N LYS A 400 3.98 -32.48 32.54
CA LYS A 400 5.27 -32.15 31.97
C LYS A 400 5.38 -32.98 30.70
N GLU A 401 5.23 -32.38 29.53
CA GLU A 401 5.53 -33.06 28.25
C GLU A 401 6.08 -32.04 27.24
N GLU A 402 7.28 -32.36 26.76
CA GLU A 402 7.97 -31.76 25.63
C GLU A 402 7.17 -32.02 24.35
N ASP A 403 7.33 -31.14 23.35
CA ASP A 403 6.92 -31.35 21.96
C ASP A 403 5.46 -31.77 21.71
N GLU A 404 4.62 -30.81 21.36
CA GLU A 404 3.70 -30.88 20.20
C GLU A 404 3.04 -29.50 20.08
N ALA A 405 3.76 -28.54 19.47
CA ALA A 405 3.13 -27.32 19.00
C ALA A 405 2.26 -27.68 17.79
N VAL A 406 0.99 -28.00 18.06
CA VAL A 406 -0.08 -28.14 17.06
C VAL A 406 0.10 -27.07 15.99
N GLU A 407 0.27 -27.51 14.74
CA GLU A 407 0.36 -26.69 13.52
C GLU A 407 -0.85 -25.76 13.40
N GLY A 408 -0.85 -24.67 14.15
CA GLY A 408 -1.71 -23.52 13.92
C GLY A 408 -1.12 -22.64 12.82
N PRO A 409 -1.93 -21.81 12.15
CA PRO A 409 -1.46 -20.87 11.14
C PRO A 409 -0.60 -19.73 11.71
N VAL A 410 -0.46 -19.65 13.03
CA VAL A 410 0.19 -18.53 13.74
C VAL A 410 1.63 -18.90 14.10
N PRO A 411 2.62 -18.08 13.74
CA PRO A 411 4.02 -18.32 14.04
C PRO A 411 4.33 -18.42 15.54
N ARG A 412 5.48 -19.03 15.86
CA ARG A 412 5.98 -19.08 17.24
C ARG A 412 6.23 -17.67 17.78
N LEU A 413 6.01 -17.47 19.08
CA LEU A 413 6.21 -16.16 19.74
C LEU A 413 7.63 -15.60 19.53
N ASP A 414 8.63 -16.47 19.57
CA ASP A 414 10.04 -16.09 19.36
C ASP A 414 10.28 -15.61 17.92
N THR A 415 9.65 -16.28 16.95
CA THR A 415 9.67 -15.91 15.52
C THR A 415 8.95 -14.57 15.31
N CYS A 416 7.79 -14.35 15.92
CA CYS A 416 7.08 -13.06 15.89
C CYS A 416 7.95 -11.91 16.42
N LEU A 417 8.59 -12.12 17.57
CA LEU A 417 9.44 -11.12 18.19
C LEU A 417 10.64 -10.78 17.30
N CYS A 418 11.29 -11.80 16.75
CA CYS A 418 12.37 -11.64 15.79
C CYS A 418 11.90 -10.84 14.56
N LEU A 419 10.77 -11.22 13.97
CA LEU A 419 10.16 -10.55 12.83
C LEU A 419 9.83 -9.09 13.11
N LEU A 420 9.23 -8.78 14.27
CA LEU A 420 8.95 -7.38 14.67
C LEU A 420 10.23 -6.58 14.80
N LEU A 421 11.24 -7.11 15.51
CA LEU A 421 12.51 -6.41 15.68
C LEU A 421 13.20 -6.17 14.34
N CYS A 422 13.22 -7.15 13.43
CA CYS A 422 13.73 -6.98 12.07
C CYS A 422 12.96 -5.90 11.30
N THR A 423 11.66 -6.09 11.13
CA THR A 423 10.81 -5.23 10.28
C THR A 423 10.74 -3.80 10.76
N THR A 424 10.62 -3.59 12.08
CA THR A 424 10.59 -2.24 12.67
C THR A 424 11.93 -1.54 12.53
N THR A 425 13.05 -2.19 12.85
CA THR A 425 14.37 -1.55 12.68
C THR A 425 14.74 -1.31 11.23
N LEU A 426 14.36 -2.21 10.30
CA LEU A 426 14.53 -1.98 8.85
C LEU A 426 13.69 -0.79 8.37
N ALA A 427 12.45 -0.65 8.83
CA ALA A 427 11.63 0.51 8.48
C ALA A 427 12.25 1.82 9.00
N VAL A 428 12.81 1.81 10.21
CA VAL A 428 13.54 2.96 10.77
C VAL A 428 14.82 3.25 9.99
N ALA A 429 15.54 2.21 9.55
CA ALA A 429 16.74 2.34 8.71
C ALA A 429 16.40 3.05 7.39
N ASN A 430 15.36 2.58 6.68
CA ASN A 430 14.91 3.19 5.42
C ASN A 430 14.56 4.67 5.59
N ILE A 431 13.92 5.04 6.70
CA ILE A 431 13.58 6.45 6.99
C ILE A 431 14.83 7.29 7.18
N ILE A 432 15.79 6.79 7.98
CA ILE A 432 17.04 7.50 8.26
C ILE A 432 17.87 7.64 6.98
N GLU A 433 18.02 6.57 6.20
CA GLU A 433 18.75 6.59 4.94
C GLU A 433 18.12 7.59 3.95
N GLU A 434 16.80 7.59 3.78
CA GLU A 434 16.13 8.55 2.91
C GLU A 434 16.27 10.01 3.39
N GLU A 435 16.21 10.27 4.69
CA GLU A 435 16.41 11.63 5.24
C GLU A 435 17.87 12.08 5.12
N GLU A 436 18.83 11.20 5.38
CA GLU A 436 20.26 11.50 5.23
C GLU A 436 20.63 11.73 3.76
N ASN A 437 20.05 10.97 2.83
CA ASN A 437 20.25 11.17 1.40
C ASN A 437 19.64 12.49 0.90
N ALA A 438 18.45 12.87 1.36
CA ALA A 438 17.83 14.15 1.02
C ALA A 438 18.68 15.36 1.49
N LEU A 439 19.31 15.25 2.67
CA LEU A 439 20.23 16.27 3.17
C LEU A 439 21.51 16.37 2.33
N LEU A 440 22.02 15.26 1.78
CA LEU A 440 23.18 15.26 0.89
C LEU A 440 22.88 15.92 -0.47
N GLU A 441 21.69 15.71 -1.03
CA GLU A 441 21.26 16.37 -2.27
C GLU A 441 21.08 17.89 -2.10
N GLU A 442 20.57 18.35 -0.95
CA GLU A 442 20.49 19.78 -0.63
C GLU A 442 21.87 20.43 -0.38
N ASP A 443 22.82 19.66 0.16
CA ASP A 443 24.18 20.12 0.45
C ASP A 443 25.03 20.19 -0.83
N ASP A 444 24.82 19.32 -1.81
CA ASP A 444 25.49 19.37 -3.13
C ASP A 444 25.12 20.64 -3.94
N HIS A 445 23.93 21.20 -3.72
CA HIS A 445 23.55 22.52 -4.26
C HIS A 445 24.17 23.71 -3.50
N LYS A 446 24.70 23.49 -2.29
CA LYS A 446 25.32 24.53 -1.44
C LYS A 446 26.84 24.43 -1.36
N ARG A 447 27.44 23.28 -1.72
CA ARG A 447 28.88 22.97 -1.57
C ARG A 447 29.85 23.57 -2.60
N VAL A 448 29.43 24.55 -3.40
CA VAL A 448 30.41 25.35 -4.18
C VAL A 448 31.24 26.27 -3.26
N HIS A 449 30.81 26.52 -2.02
CA HIS A 449 31.54 27.37 -1.08
C HIS A 449 31.58 26.80 0.35
N GLN A 450 32.68 26.11 0.66
CA GLN A 450 33.34 25.96 1.99
C GLN A 450 33.67 24.50 2.31
N GLY A 451 34.94 24.29 2.64
CA GLY A 451 35.50 22.99 2.91
C GLY A 451 35.36 22.56 4.36
N GLY A 452 35.17 21.25 4.54
CA GLY A 452 35.71 20.47 5.65
C GLY A 452 35.12 20.72 7.04
N GLU A 453 33.86 20.35 7.26
CA GLU A 453 33.32 20.11 8.61
C GLU A 453 32.57 18.76 8.69
N PRO A 454 32.54 18.12 9.88
CA PRO A 454 32.12 16.73 10.04
C PRO A 454 30.62 16.54 9.79
N GLN A 455 30.30 15.41 9.15
CA GLN A 455 28.99 14.91 8.76
C GLN A 455 27.88 15.31 9.75
N VAL A 456 26.98 16.21 9.32
CA VAL A 456 25.85 16.68 10.13
C VAL A 456 24.91 15.49 10.36
N LEU A 457 24.92 14.94 11.57
CA LEU A 457 24.03 13.85 12.00
C LEU A 457 22.56 14.28 11.79
N GLY A 458 21.81 13.53 10.98
CA GLY A 458 20.43 13.84 10.61
C GLY A 458 19.48 13.99 11.81
N ASN A 459 18.46 14.84 11.67
CA ASN A 459 17.49 15.14 12.74
C ASN A 459 16.70 13.88 13.16
N CYS A 460 16.44 12.95 12.24
CA CYS A 460 15.79 11.68 12.56
C CYS A 460 16.63 10.76 13.47
N ARG A 461 17.97 10.67 13.32
CA ARG A 461 18.80 9.87 14.24
C ARG A 461 18.74 10.38 15.68
N LYS A 462 18.77 11.70 15.86
CA LYS A 462 18.59 12.32 17.18
C LYS A 462 17.19 12.03 17.74
N SER A 463 16.18 12.08 16.88
CA SER A 463 14.80 11.74 17.22
C SER A 463 14.66 10.27 17.64
N LEU A 464 15.34 9.33 16.98
CA LEU A 464 15.40 7.92 17.37
C LEU A 464 16.00 7.73 18.76
N VAL A 465 17.13 8.38 19.06
CA VAL A 465 17.76 8.34 20.39
C VAL A 465 16.79 8.83 21.46
N SER A 466 16.16 10.00 21.25
CA SER A 466 15.20 10.57 22.21
C SER A 466 13.97 9.67 22.41
N SER A 467 13.47 9.07 21.33
CA SER A 467 12.34 8.12 21.36
C SER A 467 12.68 6.88 22.19
N LEU A 468 13.85 6.28 21.98
CA LEU A 468 14.28 5.09 22.71
C LEU A 468 14.64 5.38 24.17
N GLN A 469 15.08 6.60 24.49
CA GLN A 469 15.25 7.05 25.87
C GLN A 469 13.90 7.17 26.57
N GLN A 470 12.93 7.85 25.95
CA GLN A 470 11.57 8.02 26.46
C GLN A 470 10.81 6.68 26.56
N LEU A 471 11.09 5.72 25.68
CA LEU A 471 10.51 4.38 25.76
C LEU A 471 10.79 3.70 27.11
N GLY A 472 11.90 4.05 27.77
CA GLY A 472 12.27 3.57 29.10
C GLY A 472 11.22 3.87 30.19
N ASP A 473 10.43 4.94 30.01
CA ASP A 473 9.39 5.34 30.97
C ASP A 473 8.17 4.39 30.95
N TYR A 474 8.03 3.56 29.91
CA TYR A 474 6.94 2.60 29.74
C TYR A 474 7.30 1.21 30.29
N GLU A 475 7.73 1.11 31.56
CA GLU A 475 8.21 -0.14 32.16
C GLU A 475 7.21 -1.31 32.02
N GLY A 476 5.90 -1.03 32.09
CA GLY A 476 4.85 -2.03 31.91
C GLY A 476 4.77 -2.64 30.50
N LEU A 477 5.25 -1.94 29.46
CA LEU A 477 5.33 -2.46 28.10
C LEU A 477 6.63 -3.25 27.84
N LEU A 478 7.66 -3.03 28.66
CA LEU A 478 9.01 -3.54 28.44
C LEU A 478 9.28 -4.90 29.07
N THR A 479 8.35 -5.44 29.86
CA THR A 479 8.50 -6.78 30.47
C THR A 479 8.57 -7.87 29.40
N PRO A 480 9.67 -8.63 29.31
CA PRO A 480 9.83 -9.66 28.29
C PRO A 480 8.98 -10.91 28.62
N PRO A 481 8.40 -11.60 27.62
CA PRO A 481 7.84 -12.93 27.80
C PRO A 481 8.90 -13.94 28.28
N LEU A 482 8.46 -15.01 28.96
CA LEU A 482 9.35 -16.04 29.53
C LEU A 482 10.30 -16.66 28.48
N SER A 483 9.81 -16.87 27.25
CA SER A 483 10.62 -17.48 26.18
C SER A 483 11.77 -16.60 25.69
N VAL A 484 11.68 -15.28 25.89
CA VAL A 484 12.66 -14.29 25.40
C VAL A 484 13.43 -13.62 26.54
N THR A 485 13.14 -13.98 27.80
CA THR A 485 13.81 -13.43 28.98
C THR A 485 15.32 -13.71 28.97
N SER A 486 15.75 -14.89 28.53
CA SER A 486 17.17 -15.23 28.42
C SER A 486 17.93 -14.32 27.45
N ILE A 487 17.32 -14.03 26.29
CA ILE A 487 17.87 -13.18 25.24
C ILE A 487 17.91 -11.71 25.73
N ALA A 488 16.85 -11.24 26.39
CA ALA A 488 16.82 -9.91 26.99
C ALA A 488 17.90 -9.74 28.07
N ASN A 489 18.10 -10.76 28.92
CA ASN A 489 19.15 -10.76 29.93
C ASN A 489 20.55 -10.76 29.32
N GLN A 490 20.74 -11.43 28.18
CA GLN A 490 22.02 -11.42 27.46
C GLN A 490 22.34 -10.05 26.85
N ALA A 491 21.34 -9.36 26.28
CA ALA A 491 21.48 -7.99 25.80
C ALA A 491 21.84 -7.03 26.95
N ALA A 492 21.19 -7.18 28.11
CA ALA A 492 21.54 -6.42 29.30
C ALA A 492 22.95 -6.73 29.83
N ALA A 493 23.34 -8.01 29.84
CA ALA A 493 24.68 -8.43 30.24
C ALA A 493 25.76 -7.83 29.33
N LYS A 494 25.53 -7.77 28.01
CA LYS A 494 26.44 -7.15 27.05
C LYS A 494 26.64 -5.66 27.34
N ALA A 495 25.56 -4.92 27.61
CA ALA A 495 25.64 -3.52 28.00
C ALA A 495 26.39 -3.31 29.33
N ILE A 496 26.17 -4.18 30.33
CA ILE A 496 26.87 -4.15 31.62
C ILE A 496 28.38 -4.38 31.43
N MET A 497 28.76 -5.35 30.59
CA MET A 497 30.18 -5.64 30.33
C MET A 497 30.88 -4.47 29.64
N PHE A 498 30.22 -3.83 28.66
CA PHE A 498 30.73 -2.62 28.02
C PHE A 498 30.89 -1.46 29.02
N PHE A 499 29.87 -1.22 29.85
CA PHE A 499 29.92 -0.20 30.91
C PHE A 499 31.07 -0.44 31.90
N SER A 500 31.38 -1.72 32.16
CA SER A 500 32.46 -2.15 33.05
C SER A 500 33.86 -2.14 32.40
N GLY A 501 33.99 -1.68 31.15
CA GLY A 501 35.26 -1.61 30.43
C GLY A 501 35.80 -2.95 29.92
N ILE A 502 34.98 -4.02 29.93
CA ILE A 502 35.33 -5.32 29.37
C ILE A 502 34.95 -5.29 27.89
N SER A 503 35.93 -5.36 26.99
CA SER A 503 35.68 -5.36 25.54
C SER A 503 35.01 -6.68 25.12
N VAL A 504 33.68 -6.71 25.12
CA VAL A 504 32.93 -7.77 24.44
C VAL A 504 32.99 -7.43 22.96
N GLY A 505 33.76 -8.21 22.19
CA GLY A 505 33.71 -8.14 20.73
C GLY A 505 32.26 -8.34 20.26
N SER A 506 31.92 -7.89 19.05
CA SER A 506 30.53 -7.77 18.55
C SER A 506 29.68 -9.05 18.50
N GLY A 507 30.17 -10.17 19.05
CA GLY A 507 29.48 -11.43 19.18
C GLY A 507 28.38 -11.42 20.24
N TYR A 508 27.37 -12.26 20.02
CA TYR A 508 26.63 -12.87 21.12
C TYR A 508 27.66 -13.44 22.11
N LEU A 509 27.40 -13.37 23.42
CA LEU A 509 28.22 -14.07 24.42
C LEU A 509 28.08 -15.58 24.19
N ASP A 510 28.85 -16.10 23.25
CA ASP A 510 29.00 -17.51 22.94
C ASP A 510 29.52 -18.21 24.21
N GLY A 511 28.67 -19.03 24.82
CA GLY A 511 29.11 -20.01 25.81
C GLY A 511 29.06 -19.61 27.28
N VAL A 512 28.41 -18.50 27.66
CA VAL A 512 28.04 -18.35 29.08
C VAL A 512 26.83 -19.23 29.35
N SER A 513 27.08 -20.40 29.92
CA SER A 513 26.08 -21.25 30.55
C SER A 513 25.13 -20.40 31.40
N LEU A 514 23.82 -20.66 31.32
CA LEU A 514 22.78 -20.01 32.15
C LEU A 514 23.11 -20.05 33.66
N ASN A 515 23.96 -20.99 34.08
CA ASN A 515 24.41 -21.15 35.46
C ASN A 515 25.56 -20.22 35.86
N ASP A 516 26.23 -19.55 34.92
CA ASP A 516 27.42 -18.71 35.16
C ASP A 516 27.15 -17.20 34.93
N MET A 517 25.96 -16.83 34.48
CA MET A 517 25.56 -15.42 34.40
C MET A 517 25.28 -14.85 35.81
N PRO A 518 25.80 -13.66 36.16
CA PRO A 518 25.49 -13.06 37.45
C PRO A 518 23.98 -12.83 37.55
N VAL A 519 23.40 -13.26 38.67
CA VAL A 519 21.96 -13.27 39.01
C VAL A 519 21.29 -11.87 38.92
N ASN A 520 22.08 -10.82 38.68
CA ASN A 520 21.64 -9.42 38.63
C ASN A 520 21.39 -8.86 37.21
N CYS A 521 21.60 -9.62 36.13
CA CYS A 521 21.32 -9.14 34.76
C CYS A 521 19.83 -9.29 34.40
N ALA A 522 18.95 -8.46 35.00
CA ALA A 522 17.53 -8.42 34.65
C ALA A 522 17.30 -7.50 33.43
N GLY A 523 17.31 -8.09 32.24
CA GLY A 523 17.05 -7.40 30.98
C GLY A 523 15.57 -7.21 30.68
N ASN A 524 15.26 -6.27 29.80
CA ASN A 524 13.90 -5.98 29.35
C ASN A 524 13.88 -5.81 27.81
N LEU A 525 12.70 -5.68 27.20
CA LEU A 525 12.57 -5.60 25.74
C LEU A 525 13.28 -4.37 25.13
N ARG A 526 13.49 -3.30 25.91
CA ARG A 526 14.26 -2.13 25.47
C ARG A 526 15.72 -2.48 25.21
N HIS A 527 16.30 -3.41 25.97
CA HIS A 527 17.66 -3.87 25.70
C HIS A 527 17.76 -4.57 24.35
N LEU A 528 16.76 -5.36 23.97
CA LEU A 528 16.70 -6.02 22.66
C LEU A 528 16.52 -5.02 21.52
N ILE A 529 15.65 -4.02 21.69
CA ILE A 529 15.45 -2.97 20.69
C ILE A 529 16.74 -2.17 20.46
N VAL A 530 17.45 -1.81 21.53
CA VAL A 530 18.72 -1.07 21.41
C VAL A 530 19.80 -1.95 20.76
N GLU A 531 19.92 -3.22 21.12
CA GLU A 531 20.81 -4.16 20.42
C GLU A 531 20.45 -4.27 18.93
N ALA A 532 19.15 -4.34 18.60
CA ALA A 532 18.65 -4.35 17.23
C ALA A 532 19.07 -3.11 16.44
N CYS A 533 18.99 -1.94 17.07
CA CYS A 533 19.41 -0.69 16.45
C CYS A 533 20.94 -0.60 16.29
N ILE A 534 21.72 -1.06 17.29
CA ILE A 534 23.19 -1.06 17.21
C ILE A 534 23.67 -2.00 16.10
N ALA A 535 23.11 -3.21 16.00
CA ALA A 535 23.51 -4.18 14.99
C ALA A 535 23.26 -3.70 13.55
N ARG A 536 22.28 -2.80 13.35
CA ARG A 536 21.96 -2.17 12.06
C ARG A 536 22.61 -0.79 11.87
N ASN A 537 23.59 -0.41 12.70
CA ASN A 537 24.26 0.89 12.67
C ASN A 537 23.31 2.10 12.80
N LEU A 538 22.12 1.91 13.38
CA LEU A 538 21.18 3.00 13.67
C LEU A 538 21.57 3.73 14.97
N LEU A 539 22.24 3.02 15.88
CA LEU A 539 22.82 3.54 17.11
C LEU A 539 24.28 3.11 17.23
N ASP A 540 25.04 3.90 17.97
CA ASP A 540 26.37 3.52 18.44
C ASP A 540 26.30 2.90 19.85
N THR A 541 27.35 2.17 20.22
CA THR A 541 27.58 1.57 21.54
C THR A 541 27.53 2.58 22.69
N SER A 542 27.65 3.88 22.42
CA SER A 542 27.36 4.96 23.36
C SER A 542 25.93 4.90 23.95
N ALA A 543 24.98 4.21 23.30
CA ALA A 543 23.65 3.95 23.86
C ALA A 543 23.67 3.19 25.20
N TYR A 544 24.69 2.35 25.44
CA TYR A 544 24.85 1.64 26.70
C TYR A 544 25.10 2.56 27.90
N LEU A 545 25.53 3.80 27.65
CA LEU A 545 25.83 4.81 28.67
C LEU A 545 24.61 5.69 29.00
N TRP A 546 23.44 5.44 28.41
CA TRP A 546 22.24 6.23 28.69
C TRP A 546 21.85 6.16 30.18
N PRO A 547 21.44 7.30 30.79
CA PRO A 547 21.01 7.32 32.19
C PRO A 547 19.91 6.29 32.45
N GLY A 548 20.10 5.43 33.45
CA GLY A 548 19.11 4.41 33.83
C GLY A 548 18.95 3.24 32.85
N TYR A 549 19.76 3.15 31.78
CA TYR A 549 19.74 2.02 30.85
C TYR A 549 20.25 0.74 31.50
N VAL A 550 21.42 0.80 32.15
CA VAL A 550 21.97 -0.32 32.93
C VAL A 550 21.55 -0.19 34.40
N LYS A 551 20.70 -1.11 34.88
CA LYS A 551 20.30 -1.20 36.29
C LYS A 551 21.30 -2.10 37.05
N GLY A 552 22.46 -1.57 37.45
CA GLY A 552 23.37 -2.27 38.37
C GLY A 552 24.83 -1.89 38.24
N HIS A 553 25.50 -1.71 39.39
CA HIS A 553 26.97 -1.69 39.47
C HIS A 553 27.44 -3.14 39.64
N SER A 554 27.90 -3.78 38.56
CA SER A 554 28.53 -5.09 38.68
C SER A 554 29.99 -4.91 39.10
N ASN A 555 30.27 -4.98 40.40
CA ASN A 555 31.64 -5.16 40.91
C ASN A 555 32.13 -6.62 40.79
N GLN A 556 31.34 -7.50 40.17
CA GLN A 556 31.70 -8.90 39.96
C GLN A 556 31.98 -9.13 38.48
N ILE A 557 33.26 -9.11 38.13
CA ILE A 557 33.75 -9.59 36.85
C ILE A 557 33.32 -11.06 36.73
N PRO A 558 32.55 -11.46 35.69
CA PRO A 558 32.30 -12.87 35.43
C PRO A 558 33.66 -13.55 35.31
N ARG A 559 33.94 -14.57 36.12
CA ARG A 559 35.14 -15.39 35.92
C ARG A 559 35.04 -15.92 34.49
N SER A 560 35.98 -15.52 33.63
CA SER A 560 36.10 -16.01 32.27
C SER A 560 36.29 -17.52 32.32
N ILE A 561 35.20 -18.28 32.18
CA ILE A 561 35.31 -19.71 31.92
C ILE A 561 35.75 -19.81 30.47
N SER A 562 37.07 -19.87 30.31
CA SER A 562 37.76 -20.29 29.11
C SER A 562 37.48 -21.78 28.87
N GLY A 563 36.23 -22.12 28.56
CA GLY A 563 35.90 -23.36 27.86
C GLY A 563 35.77 -23.00 26.40
N GLN A 564 36.64 -23.53 25.53
CA GLN A 564 36.44 -23.45 24.09
C GLN A 564 35.18 -24.23 23.72
N MET A 565 34.00 -23.62 23.86
CA MET A 565 32.80 -24.18 23.26
C MET A 565 32.87 -23.92 21.74
N PRO A 566 32.50 -24.92 20.93
CA PRO A 566 32.29 -24.69 19.51
C PRO A 566 31.13 -23.68 19.34
N GLY A 567 31.39 -22.59 18.63
CA GLY A 567 30.45 -21.49 18.39
C GLY A 567 30.92 -20.58 17.24
N TRP A 568 30.16 -19.53 16.96
CA TRP A 568 30.41 -18.58 15.87
C TRP A 568 31.80 -17.95 15.96
N SER A 569 32.24 -17.60 17.16
CA SER A 569 33.57 -17.03 17.40
C SER A 569 34.74 -17.95 17.01
N SER A 570 34.59 -19.26 17.22
CA SER A 570 35.59 -20.27 16.84
C SER A 570 35.60 -20.50 15.33
N LEU A 571 34.41 -20.54 14.71
CA LEU A 571 34.30 -20.57 13.25
C LEU A 571 34.99 -19.35 12.62
N MET A 572 34.76 -18.14 13.13
CA MET A 572 35.38 -16.91 12.61
C MET A 572 36.91 -16.94 12.70
N LYS A 573 37.47 -17.61 13.71
CA LYS A 573 38.92 -17.85 13.87
C LYS A 573 39.50 -18.92 12.93
N GLY A 574 38.68 -19.58 12.11
CA GLY A 574 39.11 -20.51 11.07
C GLY A 574 38.99 -21.99 11.43
N SER A 575 38.27 -22.34 12.50
CA SER A 575 37.94 -23.74 12.80
C SER A 575 37.06 -24.35 11.70
N SER A 576 37.27 -25.63 11.38
CA SER A 576 36.44 -26.36 10.43
C SER A 576 35.03 -26.64 10.98
N LEU A 577 34.07 -26.83 10.09
CA LEU A 577 32.67 -27.07 10.42
C LEU A 577 32.44 -28.53 10.86
N THR A 578 32.86 -28.87 12.08
CA THR A 578 32.62 -30.20 12.66
C THR A 578 31.14 -30.43 13.01
N PRO A 579 30.64 -31.67 13.16
CA PRO A 579 29.25 -31.93 13.53
C PRO A 579 28.81 -31.27 14.86
N ALA A 580 29.72 -31.24 15.85
CA ALA A 580 29.47 -30.55 17.13
C ALA A 580 29.36 -29.03 16.96
N MET A 581 30.17 -28.45 16.05
CA MET A 581 30.07 -27.04 15.66
C MET A 581 28.76 -26.77 14.93
N MET A 582 28.39 -27.60 13.96
CA MET A 582 27.14 -27.49 13.23
C MET A 582 25.94 -27.47 14.19
N HIS A 583 25.85 -28.42 15.13
CA HIS A 583 24.73 -28.47 16.08
C HIS A 583 24.63 -27.21 16.95
N ALA A 584 25.77 -26.64 17.37
CA ALA A 584 25.81 -25.38 18.11
C ALA A 584 25.32 -24.20 17.25
N LEU A 585 25.82 -24.08 16.01
CA LEU A 585 25.47 -23.00 15.08
C LEU A 585 24.02 -23.07 14.56
N VAL A 586 23.47 -24.26 14.41
CA VAL A 586 22.04 -24.46 14.06
C VAL A 586 21.14 -23.94 15.19
N SER A 587 21.59 -24.04 16.44
CA SER A 587 20.80 -23.66 17.62
C SER A 587 21.01 -22.22 18.07
N THR A 588 22.06 -21.56 17.60
CA THR A 588 22.46 -20.20 18.01
C THR A 588 22.48 -19.26 16.80
N PRO A 589 21.73 -18.14 16.81
CA PRO A 589 21.73 -17.22 15.68
C PRO A 589 23.08 -16.52 15.55
N ALA A 590 23.49 -16.23 14.31
CA ALA A 590 24.64 -15.36 14.07
C ALA A 590 24.39 -13.95 14.61
N SER A 591 25.48 -13.30 15.02
CA SER A 591 25.48 -11.98 15.62
C SER A 591 25.81 -10.86 14.63
N SER A 592 26.34 -11.21 13.45
CA SER A 592 26.75 -10.25 12.43
C SER A 592 26.60 -10.79 11.01
N LEU A 593 26.50 -9.89 10.03
CA LEU A 593 26.46 -10.25 8.63
C LEU A 593 27.71 -11.04 8.20
N ALA A 594 28.89 -10.67 8.69
CA ALA A 594 30.15 -11.33 8.37
C ALA A 594 30.18 -12.82 8.76
N GLU A 595 29.52 -13.18 9.86
CA GLU A 595 29.39 -14.58 10.30
C GLU A 595 28.53 -15.40 9.32
N ILE A 596 27.42 -14.82 8.84
CA ILE A 596 26.55 -15.45 7.85
C ILE A 596 27.23 -15.53 6.48
N GLU A 597 27.93 -14.47 6.06
CA GLU A 597 28.70 -14.45 4.81
C GLU A 597 29.77 -15.55 4.80
N LYS A 598 30.41 -15.81 5.94
CA LYS A 598 31.37 -16.90 6.07
C LYS A 598 30.73 -18.27 5.86
N ILE A 599 29.58 -18.53 6.49
CA ILE A 599 28.84 -19.78 6.29
C ILE A 599 28.34 -19.90 4.85
N TYR A 600 27.84 -18.82 4.25
CA TYR A 600 27.44 -18.79 2.84
C TYR A 600 28.61 -19.09 1.89
N GLY A 601 29.81 -18.58 2.20
CA GLY A 601 31.04 -18.93 1.50
C GLY A 601 31.33 -20.44 1.58
N ILE A 602 31.23 -21.05 2.76
CA ILE A 602 31.38 -22.50 2.94
C ILE A 602 30.32 -23.27 2.15
N ALA A 603 29.07 -22.79 2.12
CA ALA A 603 27.97 -23.40 1.36
C ALA A 603 28.17 -23.36 -0.17
N THR A 604 29.05 -22.49 -0.68
CA THR A 604 29.32 -22.37 -2.12
C THR A 604 30.63 -23.04 -2.54
N THR A 605 31.70 -22.91 -1.75
CA THR A 605 33.04 -23.39 -2.11
C THR A 605 33.54 -24.60 -1.31
N GLY A 606 32.81 -25.02 -0.26
CA GLY A 606 33.21 -26.14 0.60
C GLY A 606 33.12 -27.51 -0.07
N SER A 607 33.52 -28.55 0.65
CA SER A 607 33.24 -29.95 0.27
C SER A 607 31.73 -30.25 0.31
N GLU A 608 31.25 -31.31 -0.35
CA GLU A 608 29.80 -31.62 -0.38
C GLU A 608 29.18 -31.78 1.03
N GLU A 609 29.92 -32.37 1.98
CA GLU A 609 29.47 -32.48 3.38
C GLU A 609 29.45 -31.12 4.09
N GLU A 610 30.44 -30.27 3.84
CA GLU A 610 30.48 -28.91 4.39
C GLU A 610 29.38 -28.03 3.79
N LYS A 611 29.05 -28.19 2.50
CA LYS A 611 27.95 -27.48 1.84
C LYS A 611 26.62 -27.82 2.48
N ILE A 612 26.34 -29.11 2.67
CA ILE A 612 25.13 -29.59 3.34
C ILE A 612 25.09 -29.06 4.79
N SER A 613 26.20 -29.14 5.52
CA SER A 613 26.28 -28.66 6.90
C SER A 613 26.05 -27.16 7.00
N ALA A 614 26.64 -26.38 6.10
CA ALA A 614 26.47 -24.93 6.04
C ALA A 614 25.02 -24.54 5.67
N ALA A 615 24.40 -25.27 4.74
CA ALA A 615 22.98 -25.09 4.40
C ALA A 615 22.07 -25.34 5.60
N THR A 616 22.31 -26.41 6.37
CA THR A 616 21.57 -26.69 7.62
C THR A 616 21.73 -25.56 8.64
N VAL A 617 22.94 -25.02 8.79
CA VAL A 617 23.21 -23.86 9.68
C VAL A 617 22.43 -22.62 9.24
N LEU A 618 22.38 -22.32 7.93
CA LEU A 618 21.61 -21.18 7.40
C LEU A 618 20.11 -21.33 7.65
N CYS A 619 19.55 -22.53 7.48
CA CYS A 619 18.15 -22.82 7.75
C CYS A 619 17.79 -22.88 9.25
N GLY A 620 18.78 -22.74 10.15
CA GLY A 620 18.61 -22.88 11.60
C GLY A 620 18.18 -21.60 12.34
N ALA A 621 18.76 -21.39 13.52
CA ALA A 621 18.44 -20.28 14.41
C ALA A 621 18.71 -18.90 13.79
N SER A 622 19.67 -18.77 12.87
CA SER A 622 19.92 -17.51 12.16
C SER A 622 18.72 -17.06 11.33
N LEU A 623 18.02 -17.97 10.65
CA LEU A 623 16.80 -17.65 9.92
C LEU A 623 15.62 -17.39 10.86
N THR A 624 15.44 -18.20 11.90
CA THR A 624 14.22 -18.15 12.73
C THR A 624 14.29 -17.15 13.89
N ARG A 625 15.48 -16.84 14.40
CA ARG A 625 15.73 -16.05 15.62
C ARG A 625 16.80 -14.96 15.44
N GLY A 626 17.41 -14.83 14.26
CA GLY A 626 18.44 -13.83 13.98
C GLY A 626 17.89 -12.45 13.68
N TRP A 627 17.43 -11.73 14.71
CA TRP A 627 16.71 -10.44 14.58
C TRP A 627 17.47 -9.31 13.88
N ASN A 628 18.76 -9.46 13.59
CA ASN A 628 19.62 -8.52 12.87
C ASN A 628 20.12 -9.00 11.51
N ILE A 629 19.95 -10.28 11.18
CA ILE A 629 20.55 -10.91 9.99
C ILE A 629 19.57 -11.76 9.19
N GLN A 630 18.32 -11.89 9.66
CA GLN A 630 17.29 -12.77 9.10
C GLN A 630 17.01 -12.50 7.62
N GLU A 631 16.92 -11.24 7.21
CA GLU A 631 16.72 -10.81 5.84
C GLU A 631 17.86 -11.26 4.92
N HIS A 632 19.10 -11.14 5.40
CA HIS A 632 20.29 -11.56 4.67
C HIS A 632 20.39 -13.08 4.58
N THR A 633 20.09 -13.79 5.68
CA THR A 633 20.04 -15.26 5.69
C THR A 633 19.00 -15.79 4.70
N GLY A 634 17.79 -15.21 4.66
CA GLY A 634 16.77 -15.56 3.68
C GLY A 634 17.25 -15.35 2.24
N TYR A 635 17.87 -14.20 1.95
CA TYR A 635 18.44 -13.92 0.63
C TYR A 635 19.53 -14.92 0.22
N PHE A 636 20.44 -15.27 1.13
CA PHE A 636 21.49 -16.25 0.87
C PHE A 636 20.93 -17.65 0.60
N ILE A 637 19.87 -18.07 1.32
CA ILE A 637 19.19 -19.35 1.05
C ILE A 637 18.59 -19.37 -0.36
N ILE A 638 17.90 -18.31 -0.78
CA ILE A 638 17.36 -18.21 -2.15
C ILE A 638 18.47 -18.30 -3.18
N LYS A 639 19.60 -17.65 -2.93
CA LYS A 639 20.77 -17.69 -3.82
C LYS A 639 21.39 -19.09 -3.89
N LEU A 640 21.36 -19.88 -2.81
CA LEU A 640 21.81 -21.28 -2.81
C LEU A 640 20.83 -22.22 -3.54
N LEU A 641 19.53 -21.92 -3.53
CA LEU A 641 18.53 -22.65 -4.29
C LEU A 641 18.68 -22.44 -5.82
N ALA A 642 19.39 -21.39 -6.25
CA ALA A 642 19.73 -21.10 -7.64
C ALA A 642 21.24 -21.22 -7.89
N PRO A 643 21.84 -22.43 -7.77
CA PRO A 643 23.28 -22.59 -7.90
C PRO A 643 23.76 -22.28 -9.34
N PRO A 644 24.95 -21.68 -9.50
CA PRO A 644 25.50 -21.39 -10.81
C PRO A 644 25.83 -22.68 -11.58
N VAL A 645 25.84 -22.59 -12.91
CA VAL A 645 26.23 -23.69 -13.79
C VAL A 645 27.71 -24.04 -13.53
N PRO A 646 28.06 -25.30 -13.21
CA PRO A 646 29.45 -25.70 -13.02
C PRO A 646 30.29 -25.47 -14.28
N VAL A 647 31.55 -25.05 -14.10
CA VAL A 647 32.46 -24.72 -15.22
C VAL A 647 32.75 -25.94 -16.11
N ASP A 648 32.71 -27.14 -15.53
CA ASP A 648 32.95 -28.41 -16.23
C ASP A 648 31.65 -29.07 -16.75
N TYR A 649 30.51 -28.35 -16.72
CA TYR A 649 29.23 -28.90 -17.12
C TYR A 649 29.14 -29.05 -18.65
N SER A 650 29.13 -30.30 -19.11
CA SER A 650 29.00 -30.69 -20.53
C SER A 650 27.82 -31.65 -20.80
N GLY A 651 26.93 -31.80 -19.81
CA GLY A 651 25.79 -32.71 -19.88
C GLY A 651 24.58 -32.14 -20.64
N ASN A 652 23.74 -33.03 -21.18
CA ASN A 652 22.43 -32.67 -21.76
C ASN A 652 21.32 -32.52 -20.71
N GLU A 653 21.58 -32.89 -19.45
CA GLU A 653 20.60 -32.79 -18.36
C GLU A 653 20.61 -31.39 -17.73
N SER A 654 19.89 -31.17 -16.63
CA SER A 654 20.01 -29.92 -15.87
C SER A 654 21.15 -30.01 -14.86
N HIS A 655 21.91 -28.94 -14.67
CA HIS A 655 22.96 -28.87 -13.64
C HIS A 655 22.42 -28.99 -12.21
N LEU A 656 21.13 -28.71 -12.00
CA LEU A 656 20.46 -28.81 -10.70
C LEU A 656 20.45 -30.24 -10.14
N ILE A 657 20.50 -31.26 -11.00
CA ILE A 657 20.53 -32.67 -10.61
C ILE A 657 21.76 -32.99 -9.75
N VAL A 658 22.90 -32.36 -10.03
CA VAL A 658 24.13 -32.54 -9.25
C VAL A 658 23.99 -31.98 -7.83
N TYR A 659 23.17 -30.93 -7.67
CA TYR A 659 22.94 -30.26 -6.39
C TYR A 659 21.77 -30.83 -5.57
N ALA A 660 21.19 -31.97 -5.97
CA ALA A 660 19.98 -32.51 -5.35
C ALA A 660 20.05 -32.66 -3.81
N PRO A 661 21.13 -33.19 -3.19
CA PRO A 661 21.23 -33.28 -1.73
C PRO A 661 21.23 -31.92 -1.03
N LEU A 662 21.90 -30.92 -1.61
CA LEU A 662 21.94 -29.56 -1.08
C LEU A 662 20.56 -28.90 -1.18
N LEU A 663 19.90 -29.04 -2.34
CA LEU A 663 18.56 -28.51 -2.56
C LEU A 663 17.55 -29.14 -1.60
N ASP A 664 17.61 -30.45 -1.38
CA ASP A 664 16.68 -31.13 -0.46
C ASP A 664 16.79 -30.60 0.97
N VAL A 665 18.02 -30.41 1.48
CA VAL A 665 18.27 -29.86 2.82
C VAL A 665 17.75 -28.44 2.95
N LEU A 666 17.96 -27.60 1.93
CA LEU A 666 17.45 -26.22 1.92
C LEU A 666 15.93 -26.20 1.90
N LEU A 667 15.30 -26.97 0.99
CA LEU A 667 13.85 -27.04 0.84
C LEU A 667 13.17 -27.57 2.10
N ALA A 668 13.72 -28.64 2.71
CA ALA A 668 13.24 -29.17 3.97
C ALA A 668 13.39 -28.14 5.10
N GLY A 669 14.55 -27.48 5.17
CA GLY A 669 14.86 -26.48 6.21
C GLY A 669 13.95 -25.25 6.18
N ILE A 670 13.49 -24.81 5.00
CA ILE A 670 12.59 -23.65 4.87
C ILE A 670 11.10 -24.03 4.75
N SER A 671 10.75 -25.30 4.92
CA SER A 671 9.39 -25.80 4.73
C SER A 671 8.41 -25.42 5.85
N SER A 672 8.91 -24.94 7.00
CA SER A 672 8.08 -24.57 8.15
C SER A 672 7.20 -23.33 7.87
N ILE A 673 6.07 -23.23 8.56
CA ILE A 673 5.17 -22.06 8.46
C ILE A 673 5.91 -20.78 8.87
N ASP A 674 6.69 -20.84 9.93
CA ASP A 674 7.54 -19.74 10.41
C ASP A 674 8.47 -19.24 9.27
N CYS A 675 9.15 -20.15 8.57
CA CYS A 675 10.03 -19.78 7.45
C CYS A 675 9.26 -19.14 6.30
N VAL A 676 8.12 -19.71 5.90
CA VAL A 676 7.28 -19.14 4.82
C VAL A 676 6.84 -17.71 5.15
N GLN A 677 6.44 -17.47 6.39
CA GLN A 677 6.09 -16.12 6.84
C GLN A 677 7.31 -15.19 6.85
N ILE A 678 8.48 -15.66 7.29
CA ILE A 678 9.74 -14.88 7.21
C ILE A 678 10.02 -14.44 5.77
N PHE A 679 9.97 -15.35 4.80
CA PHE A 679 10.17 -15.01 3.40
C PHE A 679 9.11 -14.04 2.88
N SER A 680 7.86 -14.19 3.32
CA SER A 680 6.78 -13.27 2.95
C SER A 680 7.00 -11.87 3.51
N LEU A 681 7.33 -11.72 4.79
CA LEU A 681 7.44 -10.43 5.45
C LEU A 681 8.64 -9.62 4.96
N HIS A 682 9.70 -10.30 4.54
CA HIS A 682 10.84 -9.66 3.90
C HIS A 682 10.65 -9.39 2.41
N GLY A 683 9.48 -9.68 1.82
CA GLY A 683 9.21 -9.48 0.39
C GLY A 683 9.99 -10.44 -0.52
N LEU A 684 10.49 -11.55 0.03
CA LEU A 684 11.30 -12.54 -0.68
C LEU A 684 10.46 -13.66 -1.34
N ALA A 685 9.15 -13.72 -1.06
CA ALA A 685 8.26 -14.75 -1.61
C ALA A 685 8.24 -14.83 -3.15
N PRO A 686 8.20 -13.71 -3.92
CA PRO A 686 8.27 -13.78 -5.39
C PRO A 686 9.59 -14.36 -5.90
N HIS A 687 10.71 -13.98 -5.26
CA HIS A 687 12.05 -14.49 -5.61
C HIS A 687 12.15 -15.99 -5.30
N LEU A 688 11.66 -16.41 -4.14
CA LEU A 688 11.63 -17.82 -3.75
C LEU A 688 10.77 -18.63 -4.74
N ALA A 689 9.56 -18.17 -5.07
CA ALA A 689 8.72 -18.82 -6.08
C ALA A 689 9.41 -18.91 -7.45
N GLY A 690 10.12 -17.86 -7.86
CA GLY A 690 10.91 -17.82 -9.09
C GLY A 690 11.98 -18.91 -9.16
N VAL A 691 12.62 -19.24 -8.04
CA VAL A 691 13.65 -20.29 -7.98
C VAL A 691 13.06 -21.69 -7.81
N LEU A 692 11.90 -21.82 -7.14
CA LEU A 692 11.23 -23.11 -6.95
C LEU A 692 10.66 -23.68 -8.25
N MET A 693 10.16 -22.84 -9.16
CA MET A 693 9.58 -23.29 -10.43
C MET A 693 10.57 -24.12 -11.29
N PRO A 694 11.80 -23.66 -11.58
CA PRO A 694 12.80 -24.47 -12.28
C PRO A 694 13.17 -25.77 -11.56
N ILE A 695 13.22 -25.77 -10.22
CA ILE A 695 13.48 -26.98 -9.43
C ILE A 695 12.34 -27.99 -9.65
N CYS A 696 11.09 -27.54 -9.55
CA CYS A 696 9.93 -28.39 -9.82
C CYS A 696 9.92 -28.94 -11.25
N GLU A 697 10.26 -28.13 -12.25
CA GLU A 697 10.32 -28.55 -13.65
C GLU A 697 11.36 -29.65 -13.87
N VAL A 698 12.58 -29.45 -13.36
CA VAL A 698 13.69 -30.39 -13.52
C VAL A 698 13.43 -31.70 -12.79
N PHE A 699 13.13 -31.65 -11.49
CA PHE A 699 12.97 -32.85 -10.68
C PHE A 699 11.64 -33.58 -10.94
N GLY A 700 10.60 -32.86 -11.38
CA GLY A 700 9.34 -33.46 -11.84
C GLY A 700 9.46 -34.22 -13.15
N SER A 701 10.46 -33.89 -13.98
CA SER A 701 10.74 -34.55 -15.26
C SER A 701 11.85 -35.61 -15.19
N CYS A 702 12.49 -35.79 -14.03
CA CYS A 702 13.60 -36.72 -13.84
C CYS A 702 13.14 -38.19 -13.81
N SER A 703 13.93 -39.08 -14.41
CA SER A 703 13.70 -40.53 -14.32
C SER A 703 13.83 -41.02 -12.87
N PRO A 704 12.94 -41.90 -12.37
CA PRO A 704 13.01 -42.46 -11.02
C PRO A 704 14.22 -43.36 -10.78
N THR A 705 15.04 -43.62 -11.80
CA THR A 705 16.28 -44.42 -11.70
C THR A 705 17.45 -43.67 -11.08
N VAL A 706 17.40 -42.34 -11.02
CA VAL A 706 18.44 -41.50 -10.39
C VAL A 706 18.23 -41.50 -8.88
N SER A 707 19.28 -41.71 -8.09
CA SER A 707 19.22 -41.59 -6.63
C SER A 707 20.57 -41.19 -6.04
N TRP A 708 20.54 -40.50 -4.91
CA TRP A 708 21.73 -40.08 -4.18
C TRP A 708 21.75 -40.74 -2.81
N THR A 709 22.92 -41.19 -2.36
CA THR A 709 23.11 -41.64 -0.97
C THR A 709 23.54 -40.47 -0.12
N LEU A 710 22.71 -40.12 0.88
CA LEU A 710 23.04 -39.12 1.89
C LEU A 710 24.10 -39.68 2.86
N SER A 711 24.80 -38.80 3.57
CA SER A 711 25.79 -39.17 4.60
C SER A 711 25.19 -39.97 5.76
N THR A 712 23.87 -39.90 5.94
CA THR A 712 23.08 -40.71 6.89
C THR A 712 22.81 -42.14 6.42
N GLY A 713 23.13 -42.47 5.16
CA GLY A 713 22.86 -43.77 4.54
C GLY A 713 21.49 -43.88 3.86
N GLU A 714 20.65 -42.84 3.96
CA GLU A 714 19.35 -42.76 3.31
C GLU A 714 19.47 -42.47 1.81
N ARG A 715 18.54 -43.01 1.01
CA ARG A 715 18.49 -42.77 -0.44
C ARG A 715 17.53 -41.63 -0.74
N LEU A 716 18.07 -40.54 -1.28
CA LEU A 716 17.30 -39.43 -1.80
C LEU A 716 16.84 -39.74 -3.23
N CYS A 717 15.54 -39.62 -3.49
CA CYS A 717 14.96 -39.76 -4.82
C CYS A 717 14.57 -38.39 -5.40
N PRO A 718 14.57 -38.21 -6.74
CA PRO A 718 14.15 -36.96 -7.38
C PRO A 718 12.74 -36.51 -6.97
N LEU A 719 11.83 -37.47 -6.73
CA LEU A 719 10.47 -37.22 -6.29
C LEU A 719 10.41 -36.52 -4.92
N ALA A 720 11.35 -36.80 -4.01
CA ALA A 720 11.40 -36.14 -2.71
C ALA A 720 11.72 -34.65 -2.86
N VAL A 721 12.75 -34.33 -3.66
CA VAL A 721 13.14 -32.94 -3.96
C VAL A 721 12.00 -32.18 -4.65
N PHE A 722 11.35 -32.81 -5.64
CA PHE A 722 10.16 -32.27 -6.30
C PHE A 722 9.03 -32.00 -5.29
N SER A 723 8.72 -32.99 -4.45
CA SER A 723 7.61 -32.89 -3.49
C SER A 723 7.85 -31.79 -2.46
N ASN A 724 9.08 -31.65 -1.97
CA ASN A 724 9.47 -30.59 -1.05
C ASN A 724 9.36 -29.20 -1.72
N ALA A 725 9.89 -29.05 -2.94
CA ALA A 725 9.78 -27.80 -3.70
C ALA A 725 8.33 -27.43 -4.05
N PHE A 726 7.55 -28.39 -4.53
CA PHE A 726 6.16 -28.19 -4.91
C PHE A 726 5.27 -27.88 -3.71
N THR A 727 5.48 -28.57 -2.58
CA THR A 727 4.75 -28.28 -1.34
C THR A 727 5.06 -26.88 -0.84
N LEU A 728 6.32 -26.43 -0.93
CA LEU A 728 6.70 -25.08 -0.56
C LEU A 728 6.06 -24.04 -1.50
N LEU A 729 6.03 -24.31 -2.81
CA LEU A 729 5.33 -23.48 -3.79
C LEU A 729 3.82 -23.38 -3.47
N LEU A 730 3.19 -24.50 -3.11
CA LEU A 730 1.79 -24.53 -2.68
C LEU A 730 1.56 -23.77 -1.37
N LYS A 731 2.49 -23.86 -0.42
CA LYS A 731 2.42 -23.07 0.82
C LYS A 731 2.46 -21.58 0.49
N LEU A 732 3.36 -21.14 -0.39
CA LEU A 732 3.41 -19.75 -0.86
C LEU A 732 2.11 -19.34 -1.60
N TRP A 733 1.49 -20.26 -2.34
CA TRP A 733 0.24 -20.04 -3.09
C TRP A 733 -1.02 -20.03 -2.22
N ARG A 734 -1.12 -20.87 -1.19
CA ARG A 734 -2.29 -20.96 -0.28
C ARG A 734 -2.49 -19.66 0.50
N PHE A 735 -1.42 -18.90 0.73
CA PHE A 735 -1.45 -17.54 1.26
C PHE A 735 -1.74 -16.45 0.20
N HIS A 736 -1.97 -16.84 -1.06
CA HIS A 736 -2.38 -15.97 -2.16
C HIS A 736 -3.87 -16.11 -2.51
N GLN A 737 -4.58 -17.05 -1.87
CA GLN A 737 -6.01 -17.28 -2.12
C GLN A 737 -6.85 -16.32 -1.25
N PRO A 738 -7.65 -15.41 -1.84
CA PRO A 738 -8.64 -14.67 -1.06
C PRO A 738 -9.60 -15.69 -0.45
N ALA A 739 -9.86 -15.64 0.87
CA ALA A 739 -10.75 -16.63 1.48
C ALA A 739 -12.08 -16.66 0.71
N LEU A 740 -12.46 -17.83 0.19
CA LEU A 740 -13.78 -18.01 -0.39
C LEU A 740 -14.82 -17.65 0.69
N GLU A 741 -15.65 -16.69 0.33
CA GLU A 741 -16.93 -16.30 0.90
C GLU A 741 -17.44 -17.15 2.07
N HIS A 742 -17.56 -16.53 3.26
CA HIS A 742 -18.65 -16.87 4.16
C HIS A 742 -19.95 -16.42 3.48
N VAL A 743 -20.52 -17.32 2.70
CA VAL A 743 -21.94 -17.25 2.33
C VAL A 743 -22.71 -17.22 3.64
N MET A 744 -23.32 -16.06 3.93
CA MET A 744 -24.41 -15.95 4.89
C MET A 744 -25.56 -16.79 4.31
N GLY A 745 -25.59 -18.06 4.66
CA GLY A 745 -26.56 -19.04 4.22
C GLY A 745 -26.52 -20.21 5.17
N ASP A 746 -27.58 -20.33 5.95
CA ASP A 746 -27.80 -21.27 7.04
C ASP A 746 -27.77 -22.73 6.56
N VAL A 747 -26.59 -23.32 6.36
CA VAL A 747 -26.38 -24.77 6.17
C VAL A 747 -25.00 -25.16 6.71
N THR A 748 -24.98 -26.06 7.70
CA THR A 748 -23.76 -26.71 8.20
C THR A 748 -23.09 -27.55 7.11
N PRO A 749 -21.82 -27.34 6.74
CA PRO A 749 -21.12 -28.26 5.86
C PRO A 749 -20.37 -29.31 6.70
N VAL A 750 -20.73 -30.56 6.45
CA VAL A 750 -19.96 -31.75 6.79
C VAL A 750 -18.62 -31.71 6.05
N GLY A 751 -17.57 -32.18 6.70
CA GLY A 751 -16.18 -31.83 6.43
C GLY A 751 -15.52 -32.38 5.16
N SER A 752 -14.35 -31.82 4.87
CA SER A 752 -13.16 -32.58 4.47
C SER A 752 -11.91 -31.74 4.75
N GLN A 753 -11.31 -31.93 5.93
CA GLN A 753 -9.91 -31.59 6.14
C GLN A 753 -9.08 -32.63 5.39
N LEU A 754 -8.47 -32.24 4.27
CA LEU A 754 -7.39 -33.01 3.66
C LEU A 754 -6.11 -32.72 4.43
N THR A 755 -5.82 -33.55 5.42
CA THR A 755 -4.49 -33.71 6.00
C THR A 755 -3.62 -34.50 5.02
N PRO A 756 -2.40 -34.04 4.65
CA PRO A 756 -1.50 -34.81 3.80
C PRO A 756 -0.70 -35.79 4.66
N ASN A 757 -1.36 -36.75 5.29
CA ASN A 757 -0.71 -37.85 6.02
C ASN A 757 -1.47 -39.15 5.77
N SER A 758 -1.53 -39.58 4.51
CA SER A 758 -1.67 -41.00 4.13
C SER A 758 -1.97 -41.10 2.63
N SER A 759 -1.01 -41.55 1.84
CA SER A 759 -1.32 -42.16 0.54
C SER A 759 -0.46 -43.41 0.37
N CYS A 760 -0.85 -44.46 1.09
CA CYS A 760 -0.63 -45.83 0.62
C CYS A 760 -1.43 -46.00 -0.68
N TRP A 761 -0.71 -46.30 -1.75
CA TRP A 761 -1.27 -46.68 -3.05
C TRP A 761 -1.97 -48.05 -2.95
N PRO A 762 -3.13 -48.25 -3.60
CA PRO A 762 -3.47 -49.55 -4.13
C PRO A 762 -3.00 -49.65 -5.59
N ALA A 763 -2.23 -50.68 -5.83
CA ALA A 763 -1.88 -51.17 -7.15
C ALA A 763 -3.13 -51.66 -7.93
N THR A 764 -2.94 -51.71 -9.25
CA THR A 764 -3.43 -52.72 -10.22
C THR A 764 -4.43 -52.28 -11.29
N HIS A 765 -4.03 -52.65 -12.53
CA HIS A 765 -4.77 -52.86 -13.79
C HIS A 765 -5.42 -51.60 -14.41
N SER A 766 -5.11 -51.20 -15.65
CA SER A 766 -4.60 -51.89 -16.84
C SER A 766 -4.00 -50.87 -17.81
#